data_AF-A0A3C1ZXV7-F1
#
_entry.id   AF-A0A3C1ZXV7-F1
#
_cell.length_a   1.000
_cell.length_b   1.000
_cell.length_c   1.000
_cell.angle_alpha   90.00
_cell.angle_beta   90.00
_cell.angle_gamma   90.00
#
_symmetry.space_group_name_H-M   'P 1'
#
loop_
_entity.id
_entity.type
_entity.pdbx_description
1 polymer ?
#
loop_
_entity_poly.entity_id
_entity_poly.type
_entity_poly.pdbx_seq_one_letter_code
_entity_poly.pdbx_strand_id
1 'polypeptide(L)'
;MKRLVFFLFFISSITAWAQPVADFGFETHTEGIPEGWYTFIDNDLTKMYLDSTTVHSGRYSAVIESTHRSCYGAWKVDLDREYEAQTIKLSGWIKGENIKGGYAGLRLRIEPRLGYEDLRKLRLNGTFDWQYIEVELPYPQEVRVTKIELAAFVWEKGKLWVDDLQLTLDGVPYTEAPLKSPVTIPEDVTFDMGSQVVMPTLTDNVLDNLELLGKVWGFLKYHHPAVTKAQYHWDYELFRFLPKYLAVTTTLQRDALLVEWIDGLGEVPACEVCGVAPGKLALEADHAWWQEGNLHLELRNTLQYLFDNRAQGQQYYVQQAEWGSMADFSNEAGYAQHAYPDAGFRLLALYRFWNMVHYYSPYRNITNTDWDLVLRQHIAPILAAQNELEYERTMMRLIAEINDSHAFIGSSFNQHTEDQGRNRPPFKAAFVENQLVVSRFFDSGYAKNHPLQVGDVITHIQGTPVADLVEKWEPLVPASNTDALLRDLSSLLLRTPQEELTLTYRRGTATQYVTIPTYINDSTLNARSAFLGAYDKFTVLEGNIGLINWSRLSEEDIPQLLEELKDTKAIIFDNREYPNGTFNYSLLVHFLSEYKPIMRSTIPSYTTPGTFEYYPTNRIRGVRKGYRGTIVALVGAETQSSAEYQTMVLQTNRKVTVMGSQTAGADGNVTKLILPGGLETYFSGVGIFYPDGTQTQRTGIQIDMEARPTIAGVQAGRDEVLERAIRFIENGE
;
A
#
# COMPACT_ATOMS: atom_id res chain seq x y z
N MET A 1 -1.48 -23.03 62.15
CA MET A 1 -1.01 -21.63 62.20
C MET A 1 0.46 -21.57 61.83
N LYS A 2 0.77 -21.17 60.59
CA LYS A 2 1.98 -20.43 60.18
C LYS A 2 1.78 -20.07 58.70
N ARG A 3 1.57 -18.78 58.47
CA ARG A 3 1.28 -18.17 57.16
C ARG A 3 2.55 -18.19 56.31
N LEU A 4 2.47 -18.70 55.10
CA LEU A 4 3.47 -18.46 54.05
C LEU A 4 3.01 -17.23 53.27
N VAL A 5 3.78 -16.15 53.38
CA VAL A 5 3.60 -14.94 52.58
C VAL A 5 4.34 -15.15 51.26
N PHE A 6 3.60 -15.29 50.16
CA PHE A 6 4.14 -15.24 48.81
C PHE A 6 4.36 -13.77 48.44
N PHE A 7 5.61 -13.35 48.30
CA PHE A 7 5.97 -12.09 47.65
C PHE A 7 5.87 -12.28 46.14
N LEU A 8 4.88 -11.65 45.53
CA LEU A 8 4.80 -11.45 44.08
C LEU A 8 5.81 -10.35 43.69
N PHE A 9 6.87 -10.73 42.97
CA PHE A 9 7.68 -9.78 42.22
C PHE A 9 6.94 -9.44 40.91
N PHE A 10 6.28 -8.28 40.88
CA PHE A 10 5.91 -7.62 39.63
C PHE A 10 7.20 -7.04 39.02
N ILE A 11 7.73 -7.69 37.97
CA ILE A 11 8.72 -7.09 37.10
C ILE A 11 7.93 -6.39 35.99
N SER A 12 7.66 -5.10 36.19
CA SER A 12 7.22 -4.21 35.13
C SER A 12 8.42 -3.83 34.29
N SER A 13 8.70 -4.59 33.24
CA SER A 13 9.64 -4.18 32.20
C SER A 13 8.95 -3.15 31.29
N ILE A 14 8.88 -1.91 31.76
CA ILE A 14 8.68 -0.75 30.89
C ILE A 14 10.07 -0.39 30.36
N THR A 15 10.49 -0.99 29.24
CA THR A 15 11.59 -0.43 28.45
C THR A 15 11.01 0.68 27.59
N ALA A 16 10.85 1.87 28.16
CA ALA A 16 10.74 3.08 27.35
C ALA A 16 12.11 3.30 26.71
N TRP A 17 12.27 2.94 25.44
CA TRP A 17 13.42 3.37 24.65
C TRP A 17 13.26 4.87 24.43
N ALA A 18 13.78 5.68 25.35
CA ALA A 18 13.94 7.10 25.09
C ALA A 18 14.89 7.25 23.90
N GLN A 19 14.45 7.92 22.83
CA GLN A 19 15.36 8.28 21.74
C GLN A 19 16.59 8.99 22.32
N PRO A 20 17.82 8.62 21.90
CA PRO A 20 19.03 9.28 22.38
C PRO A 20 18.97 10.77 22.05
N VAL A 21 19.37 11.59 23.03
CA VAL A 21 19.53 13.03 22.82
C VAL A 21 20.69 13.23 21.87
N ALA A 22 20.48 13.96 20.79
CA ALA A 22 21.52 14.20 19.81
C ALA A 22 22.51 15.22 20.35
N ASP A 23 23.80 14.88 20.32
CA ASP A 23 24.85 15.82 20.67
C ASP A 23 25.13 16.74 19.48
N PHE A 24 24.59 17.94 19.56
CA PHE A 24 24.77 18.95 18.53
C PHE A 24 26.09 19.72 18.62
N GLY A 25 26.87 19.54 19.68
CA GLY A 25 28.25 20.04 19.78
C GLY A 25 29.30 19.03 19.32
N PHE A 26 28.92 17.78 19.02
CA PHE A 26 29.81 16.71 18.54
C PHE A 26 30.95 16.33 19.49
N GLU A 27 30.79 16.59 20.79
CA GLU A 27 31.73 16.34 21.87
C GLU A 27 31.67 14.93 22.46
N THR A 28 30.52 14.27 22.36
CA THR A 28 30.29 12.89 22.78
C THR A 28 30.08 12.00 21.55
N HIS A 29 30.86 10.92 21.48
CA HIS A 29 30.83 10.02 20.33
C HIS A 29 31.17 8.59 20.72
N THR A 30 30.64 7.63 19.96
CA THR A 30 31.03 6.22 20.03
C THR A 30 31.62 5.83 18.69
N GLU A 31 32.85 5.29 18.68
CA GLU A 31 33.55 4.86 17.46
C GLU A 31 33.65 5.96 16.36
N GLY A 32 33.74 7.23 16.77
CA GLY A 32 33.84 8.38 15.86
C GLY A 32 32.51 8.88 15.29
N ILE A 33 31.38 8.31 15.74
CA ILE A 33 30.02 8.77 15.41
C ILE A 33 29.46 9.53 16.62
N PRO A 34 29.11 10.81 16.49
CA PRO A 34 28.48 11.59 17.55
C PRO A 34 27.18 10.96 18.05
N GLU A 35 26.91 11.07 19.35
CA GLU A 35 25.70 10.48 19.94
C GLU A 35 24.42 11.03 19.29
N GLY A 36 23.51 10.13 18.90
CA GLY A 36 22.25 10.48 18.22
C GLY A 36 22.38 10.83 16.73
N TRP A 37 23.60 10.86 16.18
CA TRP A 37 23.86 11.08 14.76
C TRP A 37 24.11 9.77 14.00
N TYR A 38 23.83 9.78 12.70
CA TYR A 38 24.25 8.75 11.77
C TYR A 38 24.74 9.36 10.46
N THR A 39 25.51 8.58 9.70
CA THR A 39 26.10 9.01 8.43
C THR A 39 25.33 8.47 7.24
N PHE A 40 25.20 9.25 6.18
CA PHE A 40 24.76 8.79 4.87
C PHE A 40 25.80 9.19 3.82
N ILE A 41 26.31 8.22 3.06
CA ILE A 41 27.22 8.43 1.92
C ILE A 41 26.67 7.68 0.70
N ASP A 42 26.77 8.29 -0.47
CA ASP A 42 26.33 7.67 -1.74
C ASP A 42 27.41 6.80 -2.41
N ASN A 43 28.68 6.96 -2.01
CA ASN A 43 29.81 6.15 -2.45
C ASN A 43 31.03 6.33 -1.52
N ASP A 44 32.01 5.44 -1.68
CA ASP A 44 33.25 5.41 -0.88
C ASP A 44 34.23 6.58 -1.14
N LEU A 45 33.88 7.53 -2.02
CA LEU A 45 34.72 8.69 -2.32
C LEU A 45 34.47 9.89 -1.38
N THR A 46 33.52 9.72 -0.44
CA THR A 46 33.21 10.66 0.62
C THR A 46 33.66 10.12 1.97
N LYS A 47 34.41 10.93 2.72
CA LYS A 47 34.87 10.61 4.08
C LYS A 47 34.11 11.44 5.10
N MET A 48 33.77 10.81 6.22
CA MET A 48 33.10 11.46 7.35
C MET A 48 33.86 11.10 8.64
N TYR A 49 34.18 12.11 9.44
CA TYR A 49 34.96 11.94 10.68
C TYR A 49 34.82 13.17 11.59
N LEU A 50 35.32 13.06 12.82
CA LEU A 50 35.47 14.18 13.75
C LEU A 50 36.88 14.77 13.68
N ASP A 51 37.00 16.09 13.58
CA ASP A 51 38.26 16.82 13.50
C ASP A 51 38.49 17.59 14.80
N SER A 52 39.62 17.35 15.47
CA SER A 52 40.02 18.02 16.71
C SER A 52 40.97 19.20 16.52
N THR A 53 41.30 19.52 15.27
CA THR A 53 42.23 20.60 14.91
C THR A 53 41.51 21.82 14.36
N THR A 54 40.45 21.59 13.57
CA THR A 54 39.60 22.65 13.02
C THR A 54 38.25 22.59 13.69
N VAL A 55 38.11 23.33 14.79
CA VAL A 55 36.89 23.40 15.59
C VAL A 55 36.42 24.85 15.70
N HIS A 56 35.11 25.07 15.85
CA HIS A 56 34.58 26.37 16.19
C HIS A 56 34.58 26.55 17.70
N SER A 57 34.10 25.54 18.43
CA SER A 57 34.18 25.45 19.89
C SER A 57 34.49 24.02 20.34
N GLY A 58 34.58 23.77 21.64
CA GLY A 58 34.80 22.42 22.16
C GLY A 58 36.13 21.76 21.75
N ARG A 59 36.09 20.44 21.55
CA ARG A 59 37.20 19.56 21.18
C ARG A 59 37.06 18.97 19.79
N TYR A 60 35.86 18.90 19.21
CA TYR A 60 35.62 18.26 17.93
C TYR A 60 34.64 19.05 17.07
N SER A 61 34.81 18.96 15.74
CA SER A 61 33.78 19.33 14.77
C SER A 61 33.52 18.17 13.81
N ALA A 62 32.30 18.09 13.28
CA ALA A 62 31.91 17.05 12.33
C ALA A 62 32.32 17.42 10.90
N VAL A 63 32.99 16.50 10.21
CA VAL A 63 33.55 16.71 8.87
C VAL A 63 32.86 15.85 7.82
N ILE A 64 32.66 16.44 6.64
CA ILE A 64 32.27 15.76 5.40
C ILE A 64 33.26 16.17 4.32
N GLU A 65 33.98 15.23 3.73
CA GLU A 65 35.00 15.48 2.73
C GLU A 65 34.80 14.61 1.50
N SER A 66 34.38 15.23 0.39
CA SER A 66 34.19 14.60 -0.91
C SER A 66 35.28 15.06 -1.88
N THR A 67 36.04 14.10 -2.41
CA THR A 67 37.20 14.40 -3.27
C THR A 67 36.86 14.45 -4.77
N HIS A 68 35.68 13.94 -5.14
CA HIS A 68 35.20 13.75 -6.51
C HIS A 68 33.85 14.45 -6.76
N ARG A 69 33.47 14.54 -8.04
CA ARG A 69 32.12 15.00 -8.46
C ARG A 69 31.11 13.86 -8.35
N SER A 70 29.83 14.21 -8.32
CA SER A 70 28.70 13.27 -8.16
C SER A 70 28.74 12.49 -6.83
N CYS A 71 29.20 13.13 -5.76
CA CYS A 71 29.19 12.58 -4.41
C CYS A 71 28.18 13.33 -3.52
N TYR A 72 27.66 12.66 -2.51
CA TYR A 72 26.79 13.19 -1.49
C TYR A 72 27.12 12.54 -0.15
N GLY A 73 27.44 13.38 0.83
CA GLY A 73 27.64 12.96 2.22
C GLY A 73 26.79 13.79 3.16
N ALA A 74 26.23 13.17 4.19
CA ALA A 74 25.44 13.87 5.19
C ALA A 74 25.57 13.25 6.59
N TRP A 75 25.81 14.10 7.58
CA TRP A 75 25.52 13.79 8.99
C TRP A 75 24.03 14.03 9.21
N LYS A 76 23.31 13.06 9.79
CA LYS A 76 21.86 13.11 9.96
C LYS A 76 21.41 12.82 11.39
N VAL A 77 20.30 13.44 11.77
CA VAL A 77 19.53 13.12 12.99
C VAL A 77 18.07 13.01 12.60
N ASP A 78 17.40 12.00 13.13
CA ASP A 78 15.97 11.79 12.98
C ASP A 78 15.30 11.87 14.36
N LEU A 79 14.28 12.72 14.50
CA LEU A 79 13.44 12.80 15.69
C LEU A 79 12.04 12.31 15.34
N ASP A 80 11.54 11.33 16.09
CA ASP A 80 10.23 10.70 15.86
C ASP A 80 9.26 11.14 16.96
N ARG A 81 9.20 12.46 17.17
CA ARG A 81 8.37 13.10 18.21
C ARG A 81 7.66 14.31 17.65
N GLU A 82 6.45 14.54 18.16
CA GLU A 82 5.64 15.70 17.82
C GLU A 82 5.59 16.67 19.01
N TYR A 83 5.71 17.96 18.70
CA TYR A 83 5.79 19.05 19.68
C TYR A 83 4.59 19.99 19.57
N GLU A 84 4.27 20.66 20.66
CA GLU A 84 3.35 21.80 20.69
C GLU A 84 4.16 23.10 20.47
N ALA A 85 4.34 23.50 19.22
CA ALA A 85 5.13 24.69 18.87
C ALA A 85 4.66 25.31 17.57
N GLN A 86 4.81 26.62 17.36
CA GLN A 86 4.46 27.30 16.11
C GLN A 86 5.60 27.33 15.09
N THR A 87 6.84 27.24 15.56
CA THR A 87 8.07 27.35 14.75
C THR A 87 9.10 26.33 15.19
N ILE A 88 9.96 25.93 14.25
CA ILE A 88 11.13 25.09 14.51
C ILE A 88 12.34 25.67 13.78
N LYS A 89 13.47 25.75 14.48
CA LYS A 89 14.70 26.35 13.98
C LYS A 89 15.91 25.46 14.21
N LEU A 90 16.65 25.19 13.13
CA LEU A 90 17.97 24.56 13.16
C LEU A 90 19.02 25.63 12.90
N SER A 91 20.05 25.73 13.75
CA SER A 91 21.12 26.70 13.59
C SER A 91 22.49 26.13 14.00
N GLY A 92 23.56 26.81 13.64
CA GLY A 92 24.92 26.49 14.09
C GLY A 92 26.01 27.00 13.16
N TRP A 93 27.24 26.52 13.35
CA TRP A 93 28.42 27.04 12.66
C TRP A 93 28.92 26.06 11.59
N ILE A 94 29.28 26.61 10.44
CA ILE A 94 29.87 25.83 9.35
C ILE A 94 31.06 26.52 8.71
N LYS A 95 32.02 25.72 8.23
CA LYS A 95 33.20 26.16 7.47
C LYS A 95 33.35 25.29 6.24
N GLY A 96 33.74 25.87 5.12
CA GLY A 96 33.79 25.16 3.84
C GLY A 96 35.10 25.37 3.11
N GLU A 97 35.60 24.32 2.46
CA GLU A 97 36.79 24.39 1.63
C GLU A 97 36.53 23.74 0.27
N ASN A 98 36.86 24.47 -0.80
CA ASN A 98 36.91 23.95 -2.16
C ASN A 98 35.61 23.29 -2.65
N ILE A 99 34.44 23.76 -2.18
CA ILE A 99 33.14 23.24 -2.61
C ILE A 99 32.88 23.66 -4.07
N LYS A 100 32.88 22.69 -4.99
CA LYS A 100 32.87 22.91 -6.45
C LYS A 100 31.88 22.00 -7.15
N GLY A 101 31.11 22.58 -8.07
CA GLY A 101 30.10 21.86 -8.87
C GLY A 101 28.76 21.68 -8.16
N GLY A 102 28.74 21.80 -6.83
CA GLY A 102 27.55 21.70 -5.98
C GLY A 102 27.58 22.71 -4.84
N TYR A 103 27.10 22.30 -3.67
CA TYR A 103 26.97 23.16 -2.49
C TYR A 103 26.94 22.34 -1.18
N ALA A 104 27.15 23.03 -0.06
CA ALA A 104 27.01 22.48 1.27
C ALA A 104 26.05 23.31 2.13
N GLY A 105 25.55 22.74 3.23
CA GLY A 105 24.72 23.47 4.19
C GLY A 105 23.97 22.56 5.17
N LEU A 106 23.02 23.16 5.89
CA LEU A 106 22.08 22.47 6.77
C LEU A 106 20.74 22.22 6.08
N ARG A 107 20.04 21.18 6.54
CA ARG A 107 18.70 20.80 6.14
C ARG A 107 17.88 20.52 7.38
N LEU A 108 16.66 21.05 7.38
CA LEU A 108 15.59 20.75 8.31
C LEU A 108 14.39 20.31 7.48
N ARG A 109 13.83 19.14 7.77
CA ARG A 109 12.68 18.57 7.06
C ARG A 109 11.67 18.02 8.07
N ILE A 110 10.40 18.33 7.86
CA ILE A 110 9.26 17.85 8.65
C ILE A 110 8.36 17.02 7.73
N GLU A 111 8.17 15.74 8.07
CA GLU A 111 7.32 14.80 7.34
C GLU A 111 5.87 14.83 7.88
N PRO A 112 4.82 14.65 7.04
CA PRO A 112 4.81 14.03 5.70
C PRO A 112 5.08 14.95 4.47
N ARG A 113 5.12 16.28 4.61
CA ARG A 113 5.68 17.29 3.65
C ARG A 113 4.95 18.62 3.85
N LEU A 114 5.41 19.44 4.79
CA LEU A 114 4.94 20.83 4.89
C LEU A 114 6.09 21.86 4.86
N GLY A 115 7.33 21.43 4.76
CA GLY A 115 8.49 22.33 4.67
C GLY A 115 9.47 21.89 3.59
N TYR A 116 9.24 22.32 2.36
CA TYR A 116 10.32 22.52 1.38
C TYR A 116 10.43 24.02 1.14
N GLU A 117 10.68 24.79 2.21
CA GLU A 117 11.15 26.14 1.97
C GLU A 117 12.54 26.08 1.37
N ASP A 118 12.75 26.97 0.41
CA ASP A 118 13.77 26.90 -0.60
C ASP A 118 15.18 27.08 0.01
N LEU A 119 15.74 26.00 0.59
CA LEU A 119 17.13 25.92 1.08
C LEU A 119 18.17 26.22 -0.01
N ARG A 120 17.72 26.46 -1.26
CA ARG A 120 18.48 27.14 -2.31
C ARG A 120 19.16 28.44 -1.82
N LYS A 121 18.58 29.15 -0.84
CA LYS A 121 19.14 30.39 -0.27
C LYS A 121 20.35 30.18 0.66
N LEU A 122 20.58 28.96 1.15
CA LEU A 122 21.70 28.61 2.05
C LEU A 122 22.74 27.71 1.38
N ARG A 123 22.71 27.60 0.04
CA ARG A 123 23.68 26.82 -0.75
C ARG A 123 25.02 27.52 -0.77
N LEU A 124 25.91 27.13 0.14
CA LEU A 124 27.26 27.68 0.18
C LEU A 124 28.18 26.91 -0.76
N ASN A 125 28.99 27.65 -1.50
CA ASN A 125 29.98 27.11 -2.44
C ASN A 125 31.32 27.83 -2.28
N GLY A 126 32.37 27.27 -2.87
CA GLY A 126 33.73 27.80 -2.74
C GLY A 126 34.38 27.47 -1.40
N THR A 127 35.25 28.38 -0.94
CA THR A 127 35.94 28.29 0.36
C THR A 127 35.48 29.47 1.21
N PHE A 128 35.07 29.19 2.44
CA PHE A 128 34.59 30.16 3.41
C PHE A 128 35.00 29.76 4.82
N ASP A 129 35.30 30.76 5.65
CA ASP A 129 35.61 30.53 7.06
C ASP A 129 34.33 30.23 7.85
N TRP A 130 34.48 29.93 9.15
CA TRP A 130 33.36 29.72 10.07
C TRP A 130 32.33 30.83 9.95
N GLN A 131 31.10 30.45 9.62
CA GLN A 131 29.95 31.35 9.57
C GLN A 131 28.76 30.69 10.24
N TYR A 132 28.00 31.51 10.97
CA TYR A 132 26.76 31.10 11.60
C TYR A 132 25.64 31.06 10.56
N ILE A 133 24.86 29.98 10.58
CA ILE A 133 23.71 29.79 9.71
C ILE A 133 22.50 29.32 10.51
N GLU A 134 21.31 29.68 10.05
CA GLU A 134 20.06 29.24 10.63
C GLU A 134 19.00 28.97 9.55
N VAL A 135 18.12 28.02 9.85
CA VAL A 135 16.96 27.61 9.07
C VAL A 135 15.78 27.57 10.03
N GLU A 136 14.79 28.42 9.82
CA GLU A 136 13.55 28.43 10.60
C GLU A 136 12.37 28.09 9.68
N LEU A 137 11.49 27.21 10.15
CA LEU A 137 10.29 26.77 9.44
C LEU A 137 9.07 26.92 10.34
N PRO A 138 7.88 27.21 9.78
CA PRO A 138 6.64 27.04 10.52
C PRO A 138 6.47 25.56 10.91
N TYR A 139 6.08 25.31 12.16
CA TYR A 139 5.82 23.97 12.66
C TYR A 139 4.33 23.63 12.48
N PRO A 140 4.00 22.50 11.81
CA PRO A 140 2.62 22.21 11.44
C PRO A 140 1.76 21.88 12.66
N GLN A 141 0.61 22.56 12.78
CA GLN A 141 -0.37 22.31 13.85
C GLN A 141 -1.41 21.27 13.45
N GLU A 142 -1.81 21.32 12.18
CA GLU A 142 -2.95 20.61 11.61
C GLU A 142 -2.55 19.29 10.92
N VAL A 143 -1.26 18.92 10.95
CA VAL A 143 -0.71 17.70 10.33
C VAL A 143 0.30 17.06 11.27
N ARG A 144 0.23 15.74 11.40
CA ARG A 144 1.03 14.91 12.30
C ARG A 144 2.43 14.96 11.79
N VAL A 145 3.33 15.35 12.66
CA VAL A 145 4.74 15.21 12.40
C VAL A 145 5.13 13.77 12.70
N THR A 146 5.34 12.99 11.65
CA THR A 146 5.85 11.61 11.80
C THR A 146 7.34 11.62 12.09
N LYS A 147 8.05 12.58 11.49
CA LYS A 147 9.50 12.67 11.53
C LYS A 147 10.01 14.09 11.34
N ILE A 148 11.03 14.46 12.11
CA ILE A 148 11.86 15.66 11.90
C ILE A 148 13.27 15.19 11.54
N GLU A 149 13.66 15.39 10.29
CA GLU A 149 14.99 15.06 9.78
C GLU A 149 15.87 16.33 9.77
N LEU A 150 17.03 16.23 10.41
CA LEU A 150 18.09 17.23 10.37
C LEU A 150 19.25 16.65 9.57
N ALA A 151 19.91 17.46 8.75
CA ALA A 151 21.16 17.05 8.14
C ALA A 151 22.13 18.20 7.93
N ALA A 152 23.41 17.93 8.11
CA ALA A 152 24.48 18.73 7.52
C ALA A 152 25.08 17.95 6.35
N PHE A 153 25.24 18.57 5.18
CA PHE A 153 25.59 17.82 3.97
C PHE A 153 26.54 18.57 3.04
N VAL A 154 27.25 17.79 2.23
CA VAL A 154 28.02 18.24 1.05
C VAL A 154 27.47 17.51 -0.17
N TRP A 155 27.22 18.25 -1.25
CA TRP A 155 26.91 17.70 -2.56
C TRP A 155 27.97 18.12 -3.57
N GLU A 156 28.44 17.17 -4.38
CA GLU A 156 29.58 17.23 -5.29
C GLU A 156 30.93 17.19 -4.56
N LYS A 157 31.91 17.97 -5.00
CA LYS A 157 33.27 17.98 -4.45
C LYS A 157 33.41 19.08 -3.41
N GLY A 158 34.06 18.81 -2.28
CA GLY A 158 34.40 19.82 -1.27
C GLY A 158 34.55 19.24 0.12
N LYS A 159 34.98 20.08 1.07
CA LYS A 159 35.06 19.75 2.49
C LYS A 159 34.21 20.72 3.31
N LEU A 160 33.46 20.19 4.27
CA LEU A 160 32.63 20.93 5.20
C LEU A 160 32.98 20.51 6.62
N TRP A 161 33.16 21.49 7.51
CA TRP A 161 33.14 21.32 8.95
C TRP A 161 31.86 21.92 9.50
N VAL A 162 31.29 21.28 10.52
CA VAL A 162 30.02 21.64 11.16
C VAL A 162 30.20 21.51 12.66
N ASP A 163 29.74 22.51 13.40
CA ASP A 163 29.94 22.59 14.84
C ASP A 163 28.83 23.41 15.51
N ASP A 164 28.66 23.23 16.83
CA ASP A 164 27.73 23.97 17.69
C ASP A 164 26.30 24.09 17.10
N LEU A 165 25.74 22.98 16.64
CA LEU A 165 24.37 22.96 16.15
C LEU A 165 23.36 23.16 17.30
N GLN A 166 22.17 23.66 16.97
CA GLN A 166 21.07 23.82 17.92
C GLN A 166 19.74 23.64 17.20
N LEU A 167 18.83 22.88 17.81
CA LEU A 167 17.42 22.79 17.40
C LEU A 167 16.55 23.40 18.49
N THR A 168 15.75 24.39 18.10
CA THR A 168 14.79 25.05 19.00
C THR A 168 13.38 25.02 18.42
N LEU A 169 12.38 24.87 19.28
CA LEU A 169 10.96 25.02 18.99
C LEU A 169 10.44 26.23 19.76
N ASP A 170 9.87 27.22 19.06
CA ASP A 170 9.48 28.52 19.63
C ASP A 170 10.58 29.18 20.49
N GLY A 171 11.84 29.00 20.08
CA GLY A 171 13.02 29.54 20.76
C GLY A 171 13.51 28.73 21.97
N VAL A 172 12.82 27.65 22.35
CA VAL A 172 13.21 26.75 23.45
C VAL A 172 13.94 25.52 22.90
N PRO A 173 15.02 25.01 23.53
CA PRO A 173 15.69 23.79 23.10
C PRO A 173 14.71 22.62 22.92
N TYR A 174 14.89 21.83 21.85
CA TYR A 174 13.93 20.76 21.52
C TYR A 174 13.76 19.70 22.62
N THR A 175 14.76 19.52 23.48
CA THR A 175 14.72 18.63 24.64
C THR A 175 13.79 19.12 25.76
N GLU A 176 13.48 20.42 25.78
CA GLU A 176 12.63 21.08 26.77
C GLU A 176 11.27 21.51 26.19
N ALA A 177 11.12 21.44 24.86
CA ALA A 177 9.88 21.80 24.19
C ALA A 177 8.74 20.84 24.57
N PRO A 178 7.51 21.35 24.80
CA PRO A 178 6.37 20.53 25.16
C PRO A 178 6.04 19.54 24.03
N LEU A 179 5.88 18.27 24.39
CA LEU A 179 5.45 17.23 23.46
C LEU A 179 3.95 17.26 23.28
N LYS A 180 3.48 17.07 22.05
CA LYS A 180 2.06 16.90 21.76
C LYS A 180 1.60 15.57 22.32
N SER A 181 0.57 15.59 23.16
CA SER A 181 0.01 14.34 23.71
C SER A 181 -0.69 13.55 22.60
N PRO A 182 -0.49 12.23 22.52
CA PRO A 182 -1.23 11.41 21.55
C PRO A 182 -2.71 11.50 21.88
N VAL A 183 -3.55 11.69 20.86
CA VAL A 183 -5.00 11.55 21.02
C VAL A 183 -5.29 10.09 21.34
N THR A 184 -6.00 9.82 22.43
CA THR A 184 -6.41 8.48 22.85
C THR A 184 -7.93 8.41 22.96
N ILE A 185 -8.52 7.26 22.61
CA ILE A 185 -9.91 6.98 22.95
C ILE A 185 -10.12 6.98 24.46
N PRO A 186 -11.33 7.29 24.97
CA PRO A 186 -11.62 7.21 26.39
C PRO A 186 -11.44 5.78 26.92
N GLU A 187 -11.03 5.65 28.18
CA GLU A 187 -10.98 4.36 28.89
C GLU A 187 -12.42 3.87 29.16
N ASP A 188 -12.99 3.18 28.18
CA ASP A 188 -14.33 2.62 28.21
C ASP A 188 -14.26 1.15 27.80
N VAL A 189 -14.61 0.27 28.75
CA VAL A 189 -14.52 -1.20 28.60
C VAL A 189 -15.88 -1.88 28.53
N THR A 190 -16.96 -1.09 28.37
CA THR A 190 -18.35 -1.56 28.52
C THR A 190 -18.69 -2.75 27.62
N PHE A 191 -18.10 -2.81 26.42
CA PHE A 191 -18.39 -3.82 25.40
C PHE A 191 -17.20 -4.72 25.05
N ASP A 192 -16.15 -4.75 25.88
CA ASP A 192 -14.97 -5.59 25.65
C ASP A 192 -15.33 -7.09 25.54
N MET A 193 -16.37 -7.50 26.27
CA MET A 193 -16.86 -8.88 26.32
C MET A 193 -18.00 -9.18 25.32
N GLY A 194 -18.41 -8.20 24.51
CA GLY A 194 -19.51 -8.33 23.55
C GLY A 194 -20.38 -7.07 23.45
N SER A 195 -21.05 -6.90 22.30
CA SER A 195 -21.88 -5.73 21.98
C SER A 195 -23.19 -5.67 22.77
N GLN A 196 -23.63 -6.80 23.35
CA GLN A 196 -24.92 -6.93 24.04
C GLN A 196 -26.15 -6.63 23.15
N VAL A 197 -25.98 -6.55 21.83
CA VAL A 197 -27.07 -6.25 20.90
C VAL A 197 -27.82 -7.52 20.50
N VAL A 198 -29.15 -7.49 20.66
CA VAL A 198 -30.05 -8.54 20.18
C VAL A 198 -30.70 -8.09 18.88
N MET A 199 -30.39 -8.79 17.78
CA MET A 199 -30.97 -8.48 16.47
C MET A 199 -32.43 -8.97 16.40
N PRO A 200 -33.37 -8.14 15.92
CA PRO A 200 -34.74 -8.56 15.67
C PRO A 200 -34.82 -9.42 14.39
N THR A 201 -36.03 -9.87 14.05
CA THR A 201 -36.29 -10.44 12.72
C THR A 201 -35.99 -9.40 11.64
N LEU A 202 -35.16 -9.78 10.67
CA LEU A 202 -34.73 -8.91 9.59
C LEU A 202 -35.84 -8.76 8.53
N THR A 203 -36.70 -7.77 8.74
CA THR A 203 -37.66 -7.30 7.72
C THR A 203 -37.01 -6.24 6.84
N ASP A 204 -37.58 -5.93 5.68
CA ASP A 204 -37.02 -4.89 4.79
C ASP A 204 -36.87 -3.54 5.48
N ASN A 205 -37.85 -3.11 6.28
CA ASN A 205 -37.76 -1.87 7.04
C ASN A 205 -36.61 -1.88 8.08
N VAL A 206 -36.33 -3.03 8.71
CA VAL A 206 -35.18 -3.17 9.62
C VAL A 206 -33.88 -3.05 8.85
N LEU A 207 -33.78 -3.71 7.69
CA LEU A 207 -32.58 -3.69 6.87
C LEU A 207 -32.32 -2.30 6.27
N ASP A 208 -33.36 -1.59 5.81
CA ASP A 208 -33.27 -0.22 5.31
C ASP A 208 -32.83 0.75 6.42
N ASN A 209 -33.34 0.56 7.64
CA ASN A 209 -32.91 1.35 8.79
C ASN A 209 -31.46 1.07 9.17
N LEU A 210 -31.03 -0.19 9.15
CA LEU A 210 -29.63 -0.57 9.41
C LEU A 210 -28.69 -0.07 8.31
N GLU A 211 -29.13 -0.01 7.06
CA GLU A 211 -28.35 0.61 5.98
C GLU A 211 -28.14 2.10 6.27
N LEU A 212 -29.22 2.83 6.55
CA LEU A 212 -29.14 4.26 6.90
C LEU A 212 -28.24 4.49 8.11
N LEU A 213 -28.35 3.66 9.15
CA LEU A 213 -27.49 3.78 10.33
C LEU A 213 -26.02 3.56 9.99
N GLY A 214 -25.69 2.61 9.12
CA GLY A 214 -24.31 2.38 8.69
C GLY A 214 -23.72 3.58 7.94
N LYS A 215 -24.53 4.23 7.10
CA LYS A 215 -24.18 5.46 6.39
C LYS A 215 -23.98 6.64 7.36
N VAL A 216 -24.92 6.86 8.28
CA VAL A 216 -24.83 7.93 9.29
C VAL A 216 -23.66 7.71 10.25
N TRP A 217 -23.47 6.49 10.76
CA TRP A 217 -22.38 6.16 11.69
C TRP A 217 -21.01 6.44 11.07
N GLY A 218 -20.79 6.06 9.81
CA GLY A 218 -19.53 6.33 9.12
C GLY A 218 -19.37 7.78 8.69
N PHE A 219 -20.45 8.45 8.31
CA PHE A 219 -20.45 9.90 8.07
C PHE A 219 -19.97 10.65 9.31
N LEU A 220 -20.57 10.39 10.48
CA LEU A 220 -20.16 11.00 11.74
C LEU A 220 -18.71 10.64 12.12
N LYS A 221 -18.30 9.38 11.87
CA LYS A 221 -16.93 8.92 12.14
C LYS A 221 -15.86 9.80 11.52
N TYR A 222 -16.08 10.22 10.28
CA TYR A 222 -15.09 10.96 9.50
C TYR A 222 -15.34 12.47 9.40
N HIS A 223 -16.48 12.97 9.88
CA HIS A 223 -16.87 14.38 9.75
C HIS A 223 -17.15 15.10 11.09
N HIS A 224 -17.64 14.41 12.13
CA HIS A 224 -18.07 15.07 13.36
C HIS A 224 -16.85 15.44 14.24
N PRO A 225 -16.59 16.72 14.56
CA PRO A 225 -15.37 17.16 15.27
C PRO A 225 -15.08 16.45 16.60
N ALA A 226 -16.10 16.16 17.39
CA ALA A 226 -15.93 15.40 18.64
C ALA A 226 -15.54 13.93 18.39
N VAL A 227 -16.11 13.30 17.36
CA VAL A 227 -15.86 11.91 17.00
C VAL A 227 -14.46 11.79 16.40
N THR A 228 -14.11 12.64 15.43
CA THR A 228 -12.79 12.63 14.78
C THR A 228 -11.63 12.88 15.75
N LYS A 229 -11.89 13.56 16.89
CA LYS A 229 -10.94 13.78 17.99
C LYS A 229 -10.94 12.66 19.04
N ALA A 230 -11.61 11.55 18.75
CA ALA A 230 -11.76 10.40 19.65
C ALA A 230 -12.25 10.78 21.06
N GLN A 231 -13.19 11.73 21.17
CA GLN A 231 -13.82 12.04 22.46
C GLN A 231 -14.78 10.93 22.91
N TYR A 232 -15.13 10.03 22.00
CA TYR A 232 -16.00 8.89 22.22
C TYR A 232 -15.31 7.60 21.79
N HIS A 233 -15.57 6.50 22.50
CA HIS A 233 -15.29 5.18 21.97
C HIS A 233 -16.33 4.86 20.88
N TRP A 234 -16.09 5.31 19.65
CA TRP A 234 -17.12 5.39 18.61
C TRP A 234 -17.78 4.07 18.21
N ASP A 235 -17.04 2.96 18.26
CA ASP A 235 -17.63 1.63 18.04
C ASP A 235 -18.57 1.22 19.18
N TYR A 236 -18.30 1.65 20.42
CA TYR A 236 -19.13 1.33 21.58
C TYR A 236 -20.36 2.23 21.65
N GLU A 237 -20.25 3.47 21.17
CA GLU A 237 -21.40 4.34 20.96
C GLU A 237 -22.42 3.74 19.98
N LEU A 238 -21.96 3.06 18.91
CA LEU A 238 -22.86 2.32 18.03
C LEU A 238 -23.65 1.27 18.81
N PHE A 239 -22.99 0.48 19.66
CA PHE A 239 -23.65 -0.57 20.45
C PHE A 239 -24.60 -0.02 21.50
N ARG A 240 -24.30 1.16 22.09
CA ARG A 240 -25.23 1.88 22.99
C ARG A 240 -26.48 2.35 22.26
N PHE A 241 -26.33 2.81 21.02
CA PHE A 241 -27.41 3.39 20.24
C PHE A 241 -28.33 2.32 19.63
N LEU A 242 -27.75 1.20 19.19
CA LEU A 242 -28.42 0.20 18.36
C LEU A 242 -29.72 -0.38 18.98
N PRO A 243 -29.82 -0.70 20.28
CA PRO A 243 -31.07 -1.23 20.87
C PRO A 243 -32.25 -0.27 20.77
N LYS A 244 -32.03 1.04 20.98
CA LYS A 244 -33.08 2.07 20.85
C LYS A 244 -33.48 2.23 19.38
N TYR A 245 -32.50 2.23 18.50
CA TYR A 245 -32.71 2.39 17.06
C TYR A 245 -33.46 1.21 16.45
N LEU A 246 -33.17 -0.03 16.87
CA LEU A 246 -33.89 -1.23 16.45
C LEU A 246 -35.35 -1.29 16.92
N ALA A 247 -35.71 -0.51 17.95
CA ALA A 247 -37.06 -0.47 18.51
C ALA A 247 -37.98 0.55 17.83
N VAL A 248 -37.46 1.40 16.92
CA VAL A 248 -38.28 2.40 16.22
C VAL A 248 -39.23 1.74 15.23
N THR A 249 -40.43 2.31 15.09
CA THR A 249 -41.49 1.73 14.23
C THR A 249 -41.87 2.60 13.05
N THR A 250 -41.40 3.85 13.00
CA THR A 250 -41.74 4.83 11.96
C THR A 250 -40.50 5.62 11.54
N THR A 251 -40.50 6.11 10.29
CA THR A 251 -39.46 6.99 9.75
C THR A 251 -39.26 8.26 10.58
N LEU A 252 -40.36 8.86 11.06
CA LEU A 252 -40.28 10.07 11.90
C LEU A 252 -39.57 9.80 13.24
N GLN A 253 -39.89 8.69 13.91
CA GLN A 253 -39.20 8.31 15.16
C GLN A 253 -37.73 7.99 14.92
N ARG A 254 -37.42 7.27 13.83
CA ARG A 254 -36.05 6.94 13.43
C ARG A 254 -35.21 8.21 13.21
N ASP A 255 -35.73 9.14 12.42
CA ASP A 255 -34.98 10.35 12.06
C ASP A 255 -34.82 11.30 13.25
N ALA A 256 -35.86 11.44 14.08
CA ALA A 256 -35.77 12.21 15.33
C ALA A 256 -34.73 11.61 16.29
N LEU A 257 -34.64 10.28 16.38
CA LEU A 257 -33.65 9.61 17.22
C LEU A 257 -32.21 9.79 16.69
N LEU A 258 -32.02 9.84 15.37
CA LEU A 258 -30.71 10.16 14.77
C LEU A 258 -30.30 11.61 15.03
N VAL A 259 -31.24 12.56 14.95
CA VAL A 259 -30.98 13.97 15.30
C VAL A 259 -30.59 14.08 16.77
N GLU A 260 -31.35 13.47 17.69
CA GLU A 260 -31.03 13.44 19.12
C GLU A 260 -29.63 12.87 19.38
N TRP A 261 -29.25 11.81 18.67
CA TRP A 261 -27.93 11.21 18.80
C TRP A 261 -26.83 12.15 18.32
N ILE A 262 -27.00 12.79 17.16
CA ILE A 262 -26.02 13.75 16.61
C ILE A 262 -25.86 14.94 17.55
N ASP A 263 -26.96 15.55 18.00
CA ASP A 263 -26.92 16.71 18.91
C ASP A 263 -26.27 16.35 20.26
N GLY A 264 -26.43 15.10 20.70
CA GLY A 264 -25.80 14.57 21.91
C GLY A 264 -24.29 14.41 21.85
N LEU A 265 -23.66 14.49 20.66
CA LEU A 265 -22.22 14.40 20.47
C LEU A 265 -21.48 15.72 20.72
N GLY A 266 -22.22 16.80 21.00
CA GLY A 266 -21.68 18.12 21.30
C GLY A 266 -21.83 19.13 20.16
N GLU A 267 -21.48 20.38 20.43
CA GLU A 267 -21.65 21.48 19.49
C GLU A 267 -20.66 21.39 18.31
N VAL A 268 -21.17 21.58 17.09
CA VAL A 268 -20.36 21.68 15.87
C VAL A 268 -20.19 23.17 15.51
N PRO A 269 -19.00 23.75 15.72
CA PRO A 269 -18.76 25.16 15.46
C PRO A 269 -18.79 25.45 13.95
N ALA A 270 -19.26 26.66 13.59
CA ALA A 270 -19.26 27.09 12.20
C ALA A 270 -17.82 27.13 11.63
N CYS A 271 -17.62 26.60 10.44
CA CYS A 271 -16.33 26.57 9.78
C CYS A 271 -16.26 27.60 8.65
N GLU A 272 -15.42 28.63 8.82
CA GLU A 272 -15.31 29.73 7.86
C GLU A 272 -14.56 29.33 6.57
N VAL A 273 -13.77 28.25 6.58
CA VAL A 273 -12.81 27.88 5.50
C VAL A 273 -13.11 26.50 4.87
N CYS A 274 -14.07 25.73 5.39
CA CYS A 274 -14.37 24.35 4.95
C CYS A 274 -14.94 24.22 3.53
N GLY A 275 -15.29 25.33 2.87
CA GLY A 275 -15.97 25.35 1.56
C GLY A 275 -15.07 25.23 0.33
N VAL A 276 -13.75 25.11 0.46
CA VAL A 276 -12.83 25.09 -0.69
C VAL A 276 -12.10 23.74 -0.76
N ALA A 277 -12.45 22.92 -1.75
CA ALA A 277 -11.57 21.81 -2.13
C ALA A 277 -10.29 22.42 -2.74
N PRO A 278 -9.10 22.20 -2.16
CA PRO A 278 -7.89 22.91 -2.56
C PRO A 278 -7.36 22.49 -3.95
N GLY A 279 -7.85 21.38 -4.53
CA GLY A 279 -7.31 20.79 -5.75
C GLY A 279 -8.28 20.61 -6.92
N LYS A 280 -7.74 20.17 -8.06
CA LYS A 280 -8.55 19.69 -9.19
C LYS A 280 -9.13 18.33 -8.82
N LEU A 281 -10.45 18.27 -8.71
CA LEU A 281 -11.17 17.05 -8.34
C LEU A 281 -11.09 15.98 -9.44
N ALA A 282 -10.89 14.75 -9.00
CA ALA A 282 -10.99 13.54 -9.81
C ALA A 282 -12.25 12.73 -9.47
N LEU A 283 -12.67 12.77 -8.21
CA LEU A 283 -13.91 12.16 -7.72
C LEU A 283 -14.45 13.02 -6.58
N GLU A 284 -15.74 13.34 -6.62
CA GLU A 284 -16.42 14.13 -5.58
C GLU A 284 -16.96 13.20 -4.50
N ALA A 285 -17.16 13.71 -3.27
CA ALA A 285 -17.85 12.95 -2.23
C ALA A 285 -19.31 12.67 -2.63
N ASP A 286 -19.82 11.49 -2.30
CA ASP A 286 -21.20 11.12 -2.60
C ASP A 286 -22.12 11.52 -1.43
N HIS A 287 -23.11 12.35 -1.74
CA HIS A 287 -24.07 12.90 -0.78
C HIS A 287 -25.52 12.54 -1.13
N ALA A 288 -25.72 11.77 -2.21
CA ALA A 288 -27.06 11.49 -2.73
C ALA A 288 -27.92 10.76 -1.70
N TRP A 289 -27.34 9.85 -0.91
CA TRP A 289 -28.08 9.05 0.06
C TRP A 289 -28.80 9.87 1.14
N TRP A 290 -28.35 11.08 1.48
CA TRP A 290 -29.06 11.97 2.42
C TRP A 290 -29.76 13.16 1.76
N GLN A 291 -29.25 13.64 0.61
CA GLN A 291 -29.87 14.73 -0.13
C GLN A 291 -31.16 14.29 -0.82
N GLU A 292 -31.19 13.07 -1.34
CA GLU A 292 -32.31 12.50 -2.10
C GLU A 292 -33.03 11.37 -1.34
N GLY A 293 -32.43 10.87 -0.27
CA GLY A 293 -32.99 9.81 0.57
C GLY A 293 -34.30 10.19 1.27
N ASN A 294 -35.04 9.15 1.68
CA ASN A 294 -36.26 9.25 2.46
C ASN A 294 -35.95 9.61 3.93
N LEU A 295 -35.55 10.87 4.13
CA LEU A 295 -35.21 11.47 5.41
C LEU A 295 -36.12 12.67 5.69
N HIS A 296 -36.49 12.87 6.96
CA HIS A 296 -37.12 14.07 7.44
C HIS A 296 -36.21 15.30 7.21
N LEU A 297 -36.82 16.45 6.94
CA LEU A 297 -36.09 17.69 6.60
C LEU A 297 -35.08 18.09 7.68
N GLU A 298 -35.43 17.87 8.94
CA GLU A 298 -34.56 18.18 10.09
C GLU A 298 -33.24 17.39 10.03
N LEU A 299 -33.31 16.06 9.91
CA LEU A 299 -32.11 15.22 9.81
C LEU A 299 -31.26 15.58 8.57
N ARG A 300 -31.91 15.86 7.42
CA ARG A 300 -31.19 16.31 6.22
C ARG A 300 -30.42 17.60 6.47
N ASN A 301 -31.05 18.57 7.13
CA ASN A 301 -30.40 19.85 7.47
C ASN A 301 -29.27 19.66 8.48
N THR A 302 -29.43 18.78 9.48
CA THR A 302 -28.39 18.44 10.45
C THR A 302 -27.17 17.82 9.76
N LEU A 303 -27.37 16.86 8.86
CA LEU A 303 -26.27 16.24 8.09
C LEU A 303 -25.58 17.25 7.16
N GLN A 304 -26.35 18.11 6.49
CA GLN A 304 -25.80 19.18 5.64
C GLN A 304 -24.97 20.16 6.46
N TYR A 305 -25.50 20.66 7.58
CA TYR A 305 -24.76 21.56 8.47
C TYR A 305 -23.48 20.92 8.97
N LEU A 306 -23.52 19.64 9.36
CA LEU A 306 -22.32 18.93 9.80
C LEU A 306 -21.29 18.79 8.68
N PHE A 307 -21.71 18.52 7.45
CA PHE A 307 -20.80 18.45 6.30
C PHE A 307 -20.14 19.80 6.02
N ASP A 308 -20.92 20.89 6.02
CA ASP A 308 -20.43 22.24 5.77
C ASP A 308 -19.46 22.71 6.86
N ASN A 309 -19.61 22.18 8.08
CA ASN A 309 -18.83 22.53 9.27
C ASN A 309 -17.98 21.36 9.80
N ARG A 310 -17.64 20.41 8.92
CA ARG A 310 -16.96 19.17 9.27
C ARG A 310 -15.57 19.42 9.85
N ALA A 311 -15.08 18.44 10.60
CA ALA A 311 -13.72 18.42 11.12
C ALA A 311 -12.68 18.72 10.02
N GLN A 312 -11.79 19.66 10.31
CA GLN A 312 -10.64 19.99 9.46
C GLN A 312 -9.36 19.47 10.10
N GLY A 313 -8.32 19.33 9.28
CA GLY A 313 -7.02 18.86 9.74
C GLY A 313 -7.04 17.36 10.07
N GLN A 314 -6.26 16.98 11.07
CA GLN A 314 -6.09 15.58 11.42
C GLN A 314 -7.27 15.00 12.17
N GLN A 315 -7.48 13.70 11.96
CA GLN A 315 -8.39 12.91 12.78
C GLN A 315 -7.74 11.64 13.30
N TYR A 316 -8.33 11.11 14.38
CA TYR A 316 -7.87 9.92 15.06
C TYR A 316 -8.03 8.67 14.19
N TYR A 317 -9.17 8.48 13.51
CA TYR A 317 -9.47 7.21 12.84
C TYR A 317 -8.72 6.97 11.55
N VAL A 318 -8.31 8.04 10.87
CA VAL A 318 -7.65 7.95 9.56
C VAL A 318 -6.70 9.10 9.35
N GLN A 319 -5.51 8.76 8.86
CA GLN A 319 -4.44 9.71 8.61
C GLN A 319 -3.86 9.47 7.22
N GLN A 320 -3.10 10.45 6.73
CA GLN A 320 -2.27 10.23 5.57
C GLN A 320 -1.08 9.37 5.96
N ALA A 321 -0.90 8.24 5.29
CA ALA A 321 0.25 7.38 5.51
C ALA A 321 1.55 8.11 5.15
N GLU A 322 2.61 7.84 5.92
CA GLU A 322 3.94 8.42 5.75
C GLU A 322 4.51 8.17 4.34
N TRP A 323 4.23 7.00 3.77
CA TRP A 323 4.75 6.55 2.48
C TRP A 323 3.64 6.32 1.46
N GLY A 324 3.30 7.32 0.64
CA GLY A 324 2.46 7.11 -0.54
C GLY A 324 1.09 7.77 -0.55
N SER A 325 0.78 8.65 0.42
CA SER A 325 -0.47 9.44 0.45
C SER A 325 -1.78 8.66 0.49
N MET A 326 -1.72 7.34 0.74
CA MET A 326 -2.90 6.51 0.97
C MET A 326 -3.40 6.65 2.42
N ALA A 327 -4.63 6.21 2.68
CA ALA A 327 -5.21 6.23 4.01
C ALA A 327 -4.48 5.24 4.95
N ASP A 328 -4.25 5.67 6.19
CA ASP A 328 -3.75 4.87 7.30
C ASP A 328 -4.83 4.78 8.38
N PHE A 329 -5.29 3.55 8.64
CA PHE A 329 -6.30 3.22 9.64
C PHE A 329 -5.70 2.52 10.87
N SER A 330 -4.41 2.72 11.17
CA SER A 330 -3.69 2.01 12.25
C SER A 330 -4.30 2.17 13.65
N ASN A 331 -5.17 3.17 13.85
CA ASN A 331 -5.88 3.40 15.12
C ASN A 331 -7.18 2.58 15.26
N GLU A 332 -7.59 1.81 14.24
CA GLU A 332 -8.78 0.96 14.29
C GLU A 332 -8.50 -0.35 15.04
N ALA A 333 -9.36 -0.67 16.02
CA ALA A 333 -9.24 -1.90 16.79
C ALA A 333 -9.70 -3.11 15.96
N GLY A 334 -8.87 -4.15 15.86
CA GLY A 334 -9.25 -5.37 15.14
C GLY A 334 -10.14 -6.34 15.88
N TYR A 335 -10.30 -6.20 17.20
CA TYR A 335 -11.08 -7.13 18.03
C TYR A 335 -10.70 -8.61 17.82
N ALA A 336 -9.39 -8.88 17.68
CA ALA A 336 -8.86 -10.21 17.34
C ALA A 336 -9.05 -11.27 18.43
N GLN A 337 -9.44 -10.87 19.65
CA GLN A 337 -9.76 -11.80 20.74
C GLN A 337 -10.95 -12.71 20.44
N HIS A 338 -11.79 -12.35 19.46
CA HIS A 338 -12.98 -13.11 19.06
C HIS A 338 -13.04 -13.26 17.54
N ALA A 339 -12.40 -14.30 16.98
CA ALA A 339 -12.36 -14.56 15.53
C ALA A 339 -13.76 -14.71 14.89
N TYR A 340 -14.74 -15.17 15.67
CA TYR A 340 -16.16 -15.10 15.34
C TYR A 340 -16.86 -14.17 16.34
N PRO A 341 -16.92 -12.86 16.04
CA PRO A 341 -17.51 -11.91 16.96
C PRO A 341 -19.05 -11.96 16.91
N ASP A 342 -19.71 -11.38 17.92
CA ASP A 342 -21.17 -11.35 17.98
C ASP A 342 -21.81 -10.48 16.87
N ALA A 343 -23.13 -10.52 16.76
CA ALA A 343 -23.87 -9.85 15.70
C ALA A 343 -23.62 -8.33 15.61
N GLY A 344 -23.42 -7.64 16.75
CA GLY A 344 -23.12 -6.20 16.75
C GLY A 344 -21.75 -5.91 16.16
N PHE A 345 -20.73 -6.68 16.55
CA PHE A 345 -19.38 -6.54 15.99
C PHE A 345 -19.29 -6.99 14.53
N ARG A 346 -20.07 -8.00 14.10
CA ARG A 346 -20.18 -8.35 12.67
C ARG A 346 -20.79 -7.22 11.85
N LEU A 347 -21.85 -6.58 12.35
CA LEU A 347 -22.42 -5.40 11.72
C LEU A 347 -21.42 -4.23 11.65
N LEU A 348 -20.65 -4.03 12.72
CA LEU A 348 -19.56 -3.04 12.75
C LEU A 348 -18.50 -3.34 11.68
N ALA A 349 -18.16 -4.61 11.43
CA ALA A 349 -17.20 -4.98 10.39
C ALA A 349 -17.69 -4.55 8.99
N LEU A 350 -18.97 -4.78 8.71
CA LEU A 350 -19.61 -4.30 7.48
C LEU A 350 -19.59 -2.78 7.39
N TYR A 351 -20.00 -2.07 8.46
CA TYR A 351 -20.02 -0.61 8.47
C TYR A 351 -18.63 -0.01 8.27
N ARG A 352 -17.61 -0.56 8.94
CA ARG A 352 -16.22 -0.12 8.78
C ARG A 352 -15.74 -0.33 7.36
N PHE A 353 -15.86 -1.54 6.83
CA PHE A 353 -15.40 -1.84 5.47
C PHE A 353 -16.10 -0.96 4.43
N TRP A 354 -17.43 -0.88 4.50
CA TRP A 354 -18.21 -0.11 3.53
C TRP A 354 -17.81 1.37 3.53
N ASN A 355 -17.69 1.98 4.72
CA ASN A 355 -17.33 3.39 4.84
C ASN A 355 -15.85 3.66 4.50
N MET A 356 -14.93 2.76 4.85
CA MET A 356 -13.51 2.91 4.49
C MET A 356 -13.32 2.95 2.98
N VAL A 357 -14.00 2.08 2.23
CA VAL A 357 -13.98 2.12 0.76
C VAL A 357 -14.74 3.35 0.24
N HIS A 358 -15.92 3.66 0.79
CA HIS A 358 -16.74 4.81 0.36
C HIS A 358 -15.97 6.13 0.45
N TYR A 359 -15.19 6.34 1.52
CA TYR A 359 -14.47 7.59 1.73
C TYR A 359 -13.03 7.59 1.21
N TYR A 360 -12.36 6.43 1.13
CA TYR A 360 -10.92 6.36 0.91
C TYR A 360 -10.46 5.41 -0.21
N SER A 361 -11.37 4.77 -0.96
CA SER A 361 -11.02 4.11 -2.23
C SER A 361 -11.20 5.04 -3.45
N PRO A 362 -10.19 5.20 -4.31
CA PRO A 362 -10.24 6.03 -5.52
C PRO A 362 -11.11 5.42 -6.63
N TYR A 363 -11.53 4.16 -6.46
CA TYR A 363 -12.18 3.36 -7.51
C TYR A 363 -13.59 2.90 -7.16
N ARG A 364 -14.20 3.45 -6.11
CA ARG A 364 -15.57 3.07 -5.69
C ARG A 364 -16.64 3.28 -6.77
N ASN A 365 -16.37 4.12 -7.78
CA ASN A 365 -17.30 4.43 -8.87
C ASN A 365 -17.15 3.53 -10.10
N ILE A 366 -16.26 2.52 -10.05
CA ILE A 366 -16.03 1.57 -11.14
C ILE A 366 -16.11 0.10 -10.69
N THR A 367 -16.76 -0.16 -9.56
CA THR A 367 -17.16 -1.50 -9.11
C THR A 367 -18.26 -2.08 -10.02
N ASN A 368 -18.47 -3.39 -10.00
CA ASN A 368 -19.55 -4.04 -10.75
C ASN A 368 -20.93 -3.69 -10.19
N THR A 369 -21.03 -3.73 -8.86
CA THR A 369 -22.21 -3.32 -8.11
C THR A 369 -22.03 -1.86 -7.74
N ASP A 370 -23.08 -1.04 -7.89
CA ASP A 370 -23.08 0.32 -7.34
C ASP A 370 -22.74 0.24 -5.84
N TRP A 371 -21.68 0.94 -5.44
CA TRP A 371 -21.15 0.87 -4.08
C TRP A 371 -22.21 1.17 -3.03
N ASP A 372 -23.15 2.05 -3.35
CA ASP A 372 -24.23 2.44 -2.43
C ASP A 372 -25.23 1.30 -2.14
N LEU A 373 -25.36 0.33 -3.05
CA LEU A 373 -26.22 -0.85 -2.88
C LEU A 373 -25.55 -1.97 -2.07
N VAL A 374 -24.21 -2.01 -2.05
CA VAL A 374 -23.42 -3.08 -1.40
C VAL A 374 -23.75 -3.16 0.08
N LEU A 375 -23.86 -2.03 0.78
CA LEU A 375 -24.15 -2.02 2.22
C LEU A 375 -25.42 -2.81 2.54
N ARG A 376 -26.52 -2.47 1.89
CA ARG A 376 -27.84 -3.09 2.12
C ARG A 376 -27.86 -4.58 1.80
N GLN A 377 -27.18 -4.99 0.74
CA GLN A 377 -27.12 -6.38 0.29
C GLN A 377 -26.38 -7.28 1.29
N HIS A 378 -25.40 -6.74 2.01
CA HIS A 378 -24.54 -7.51 2.91
C HIS A 378 -24.97 -7.52 4.38
N ILE A 379 -25.96 -6.71 4.80
CA ILE A 379 -26.47 -6.73 6.19
C ILE A 379 -27.07 -8.10 6.57
N ALA A 380 -27.96 -8.64 5.75
CA ALA A 380 -28.59 -9.92 6.09
C ALA A 380 -27.59 -11.10 6.09
N PRO A 381 -26.74 -11.28 5.07
CA PRO A 381 -25.73 -12.34 5.06
C PRO A 381 -24.78 -12.29 6.26
N ILE A 382 -24.26 -11.11 6.62
CA ILE A 382 -23.25 -11.01 7.70
C ILE A 382 -23.84 -11.29 9.09
N LEU A 383 -25.10 -10.93 9.30
CA LEU A 383 -25.82 -11.23 10.53
C LEU A 383 -26.20 -12.71 10.62
N ALA A 384 -26.48 -13.35 9.48
CA ALA A 384 -26.88 -14.75 9.38
C ALA A 384 -25.74 -15.76 9.58
N ALA A 385 -24.47 -15.34 9.42
CA ALA A 385 -23.31 -16.20 9.65
C ALA A 385 -23.37 -16.87 11.04
N GLN A 386 -23.21 -18.19 11.09
CA GLN A 386 -23.40 -18.99 12.32
C GLN A 386 -22.10 -19.39 13.01
N ASN A 387 -20.97 -19.25 12.34
CA ASN A 387 -19.65 -19.65 12.80
C ASN A 387 -18.56 -18.81 12.11
N GLU A 388 -17.32 -19.03 12.54
CA GLU A 388 -16.13 -18.34 12.01
C GLU A 388 -16.01 -18.50 10.48
N LEU A 389 -16.09 -19.72 9.96
CA LEU A 389 -15.98 -20.01 8.52
C LEU A 389 -17.03 -19.27 7.67
N GLU A 390 -18.28 -19.25 8.12
CA GLU A 390 -19.36 -18.52 7.43
C GLU A 390 -19.17 -17.01 7.51
N TYR A 391 -18.67 -16.49 8.63
CA TYR A 391 -18.31 -15.08 8.75
C TYR A 391 -17.15 -14.73 7.80
N GLU A 392 -16.10 -15.56 7.73
CA GLU A 392 -15.01 -15.37 6.76
C GLU A 392 -15.51 -15.34 5.32
N ARG A 393 -16.29 -16.33 4.91
CA ARG A 393 -16.82 -16.39 3.54
C ARG A 393 -17.75 -15.22 3.21
N THR A 394 -18.48 -14.71 4.20
CA THR A 394 -19.33 -13.53 4.01
C THR A 394 -18.49 -12.27 3.83
N MET A 395 -17.41 -12.13 4.60
CA MET A 395 -16.45 -11.04 4.44
C MET A 395 -15.68 -11.15 3.12
N MET A 396 -15.26 -12.35 2.70
CA MET A 396 -14.66 -12.59 1.37
C MET A 396 -15.55 -12.07 0.25
N ARG A 397 -16.85 -12.36 0.32
CA ARG A 397 -17.84 -11.90 -0.66
C ARG A 397 -17.95 -10.38 -0.67
N LEU A 398 -18.07 -9.78 0.51
CA LEU A 398 -18.10 -8.31 0.66
C LEU A 398 -16.83 -7.66 0.09
N ILE A 399 -15.66 -8.23 0.36
CA ILE A 399 -14.38 -7.73 -0.14
C ILE A 399 -14.29 -7.86 -1.66
N ALA A 400 -14.81 -8.94 -2.25
CA ALA A 400 -14.80 -9.14 -3.69
C ALA A 400 -15.63 -8.09 -4.47
N GLU A 401 -16.63 -7.45 -3.85
CA GLU A 401 -17.45 -6.40 -4.47
C GLU A 401 -16.64 -5.16 -4.89
N ILE A 402 -15.43 -4.95 -4.35
CA ILE A 402 -14.60 -3.79 -4.71
C ILE A 402 -13.93 -3.94 -6.10
N ASN A 403 -13.94 -5.15 -6.67
CA ASN A 403 -13.29 -5.47 -7.96
C ASN A 403 -11.84 -4.92 -8.07
N ASP A 404 -11.00 -5.30 -7.11
CA ASP A 404 -9.63 -4.85 -7.01
C ASP A 404 -8.68 -6.01 -6.71
N SER A 405 -7.74 -6.28 -7.61
CA SER A 405 -6.73 -7.35 -7.42
C SER A 405 -5.68 -7.03 -6.34
N HIS A 406 -5.71 -5.85 -5.72
CA HIS A 406 -4.97 -5.59 -4.48
C HIS A 406 -5.68 -6.09 -3.21
N ALA A 407 -6.98 -6.40 -3.27
CA ALA A 407 -7.67 -6.99 -2.13
C ALA A 407 -7.31 -8.47 -1.97
N PHE A 408 -7.14 -8.89 -0.73
CA PHE A 408 -7.02 -10.28 -0.32
C PHE A 408 -7.37 -10.40 1.17
N ILE A 409 -7.54 -11.61 1.67
CA ILE A 409 -7.65 -11.87 3.11
C ILE A 409 -6.28 -12.23 3.67
N GLY A 410 -5.86 -11.51 4.70
CA GLY A 410 -4.61 -11.72 5.41
C GLY A 410 -4.61 -13.00 6.24
N SER A 411 -3.41 -13.43 6.65
CA SER A 411 -3.18 -14.75 7.25
C SER A 411 -3.81 -14.99 8.63
N SER A 412 -4.28 -13.94 9.31
CA SER A 412 -4.94 -14.03 10.62
C SER A 412 -6.34 -14.63 10.55
N PHE A 413 -6.98 -14.61 9.38
CA PHE A 413 -8.29 -15.19 9.11
C PHE A 413 -8.10 -16.41 8.22
N ASN A 414 -8.06 -17.61 8.82
CA ASN A 414 -7.55 -18.80 8.13
C ASN A 414 -8.52 -19.97 8.09
N GLN A 415 -9.73 -19.89 8.64
CA GLN A 415 -10.65 -21.03 8.61
C GLN A 415 -11.08 -21.39 7.20
N HIS A 416 -11.26 -20.41 6.31
CA HIS A 416 -11.50 -20.67 4.89
C HIS A 416 -10.32 -21.42 4.24
N THR A 417 -9.10 -21.12 4.68
CA THR A 417 -7.87 -21.76 4.22
C THR A 417 -7.75 -23.18 4.78
N GLU A 418 -8.16 -23.43 6.02
CA GLU A 418 -8.24 -24.78 6.60
C GLU A 418 -9.32 -25.63 5.94
N ASP A 419 -10.51 -25.06 5.68
CA ASP A 419 -11.62 -25.73 5.00
C ASP A 419 -11.25 -26.13 3.56
N GLN A 420 -10.61 -25.23 2.81
CA GLN A 420 -10.05 -25.56 1.49
C GLN A 420 -8.84 -26.50 1.57
N GLY A 421 -8.13 -26.49 2.69
CA GLY A 421 -6.88 -27.17 2.92
C GLY A 421 -5.65 -26.48 2.32
N ARG A 422 -4.49 -26.87 2.84
CA ARG A 422 -3.18 -26.27 2.52
C ARG A 422 -2.38 -27.09 1.51
N ASN A 423 -2.83 -28.27 1.11
CA ASN A 423 -2.09 -29.12 0.19
C ASN A 423 -2.40 -28.75 -1.26
N ARG A 424 -1.44 -28.97 -2.16
CA ARG A 424 -1.60 -28.80 -3.62
C ARG A 424 -0.76 -29.82 -4.38
N PRO A 425 -1.11 -30.16 -5.63
CA PRO A 425 -0.25 -31.02 -6.45
C PRO A 425 1.06 -30.32 -6.82
N PRO A 426 2.12 -31.07 -7.21
CA PRO A 426 3.47 -30.54 -7.42
C PRO A 426 3.67 -29.85 -8.79
N PHE A 427 2.66 -29.13 -9.27
CA PHE A 427 2.67 -28.39 -10.53
C PHE A 427 1.86 -27.08 -10.42
N LYS A 428 2.13 -26.14 -11.32
CA LYS A 428 1.26 -24.99 -11.59
C LYS A 428 0.31 -25.32 -12.74
N ALA A 429 -0.94 -24.89 -12.61
CA ALA A 429 -1.85 -24.78 -13.74
C ALA A 429 -2.10 -23.31 -14.06
N ALA A 430 -2.51 -23.03 -15.29
CA ALA A 430 -2.92 -21.70 -15.74
C ALA A 430 -4.13 -21.86 -16.66
N PHE A 431 -4.98 -20.84 -16.73
CA PHE A 431 -6.04 -20.80 -17.74
C PHE A 431 -5.44 -20.42 -19.09
N VAL A 432 -5.54 -21.32 -20.07
CA VAL A 432 -5.09 -21.13 -21.45
C VAL A 432 -6.26 -21.50 -22.35
N GLU A 433 -6.66 -20.59 -23.26
CA GLU A 433 -7.88 -20.75 -24.07
C GLU A 433 -9.11 -21.08 -23.19
N ASN A 434 -9.25 -20.37 -22.06
CA ASN A 434 -10.30 -20.53 -21.05
C ASN A 434 -10.40 -21.93 -20.42
N GLN A 435 -9.34 -22.73 -20.48
CA GLN A 435 -9.29 -24.06 -19.88
C GLN A 435 -8.12 -24.16 -18.90
N LEU A 436 -8.31 -24.86 -17.78
CA LEU A 436 -7.26 -25.05 -16.79
C LEU A 436 -6.23 -26.06 -17.33
N VAL A 437 -5.01 -25.61 -17.61
CA VAL A 437 -3.96 -26.41 -18.23
C VAL A 437 -2.76 -26.55 -17.31
N VAL A 438 -2.20 -27.76 -17.20
CA VAL A 438 -0.92 -27.98 -16.51
C VAL A 438 0.17 -27.18 -17.23
N SER A 439 0.67 -26.12 -16.59
CA SER A 439 1.58 -25.14 -17.21
C SER A 439 3.05 -25.49 -16.97
N ARG A 440 3.40 -25.95 -15.76
CA ARG A 440 4.76 -26.37 -15.40
C ARG A 440 4.76 -27.18 -14.12
N PHE A 441 5.78 -28.02 -13.93
CA PHE A 441 6.06 -28.68 -12.65
C PHE A 441 6.94 -27.79 -11.76
N PHE A 442 6.97 -28.03 -10.45
CA PHE A 442 7.81 -27.24 -9.54
C PHE A 442 9.30 -27.59 -9.58
N ASP A 443 9.64 -28.81 -10.00
CA ASP A 443 11.01 -29.20 -10.37
C ASP A 443 10.98 -30.39 -11.35
N SER A 444 12.11 -30.67 -11.99
CA SER A 444 12.25 -31.79 -12.93
C SER A 444 12.06 -33.16 -12.28
N GLY A 445 12.29 -33.27 -10.97
CA GLY A 445 12.07 -34.49 -10.19
C GLY A 445 10.58 -34.84 -10.12
N TYR A 446 9.72 -33.86 -9.86
CA TYR A 446 8.27 -34.05 -9.87
C TYR A 446 7.71 -34.33 -11.26
N ALA A 447 8.31 -33.78 -12.32
CA ALA A 447 7.89 -34.08 -13.69
C ALA A 447 8.24 -35.51 -14.13
N LYS A 448 9.34 -36.07 -13.61
CA LYS A 448 9.86 -37.37 -14.03
C LYS A 448 8.89 -38.49 -13.66
N ASN A 449 8.40 -39.21 -14.67
CA ASN A 449 7.40 -40.29 -14.52
C ASN A 449 6.07 -39.82 -13.91
N HIS A 450 5.77 -38.52 -13.95
CA HIS A 450 4.48 -38.02 -13.51
C HIS A 450 3.38 -38.47 -14.50
N PRO A 451 2.19 -38.87 -14.02
CA PRO A 451 1.10 -39.28 -14.89
C PRO A 451 0.54 -38.14 -15.74
N LEU A 452 0.56 -36.91 -15.22
CA LEU A 452 0.26 -35.68 -15.98
C LEU A 452 1.50 -35.14 -16.69
N GLN A 453 1.28 -34.43 -17.79
CA GLN A 453 2.27 -33.73 -18.61
C GLN A 453 1.89 -32.26 -18.76
N VAL A 454 2.88 -31.42 -19.04
CA VAL A 454 2.63 -30.02 -19.43
C VAL A 454 1.74 -30.00 -20.67
N GLY A 455 0.69 -29.17 -20.64
CA GLY A 455 -0.31 -29.09 -21.71
C GLY A 455 -1.52 -30.03 -21.55
N ASP A 456 -1.57 -30.87 -20.51
CA ASP A 456 -2.79 -31.60 -20.16
C ASP A 456 -3.87 -30.63 -19.67
N VAL A 457 -5.09 -30.78 -20.18
CA VAL A 457 -6.24 -29.93 -19.82
C VAL A 457 -7.02 -30.58 -18.69
N ILE A 458 -7.02 -29.97 -17.50
CA ILE A 458 -7.79 -30.44 -16.33
C ILE A 458 -9.26 -30.03 -16.54
N THR A 459 -10.16 -31.01 -16.54
CA THR A 459 -11.59 -30.80 -16.75
C THR A 459 -12.41 -30.98 -15.47
N HIS A 460 -11.96 -31.85 -14.56
CA HIS A 460 -12.60 -32.05 -13.26
C HIS A 460 -11.58 -32.19 -12.13
N ILE A 461 -11.93 -31.70 -10.95
CA ILE A 461 -11.15 -31.80 -9.71
C ILE A 461 -12.05 -32.45 -8.66
N GLN A 462 -11.62 -33.58 -8.10
CA GLN A 462 -12.44 -34.43 -7.21
C GLN A 462 -13.84 -34.73 -7.80
N GLY A 463 -13.90 -34.96 -9.12
CA GLY A 463 -15.14 -35.23 -9.84
C GLY A 463 -16.03 -34.01 -10.11
N THR A 464 -15.68 -32.82 -9.63
CA THR A 464 -16.43 -31.58 -9.91
C THR A 464 -15.86 -30.90 -11.16
N PRO A 465 -16.70 -30.50 -12.15
CA PRO A 465 -16.24 -29.74 -13.31
C PRO A 465 -15.49 -28.46 -12.90
N VAL A 466 -14.42 -28.13 -13.62
CA VAL A 466 -13.66 -26.89 -13.36
C VAL A 466 -14.55 -25.64 -13.51
N ALA A 467 -15.49 -25.64 -14.46
CA ALA A 467 -16.42 -24.52 -14.64
C ALA A 467 -17.30 -24.28 -13.40
N ASP A 468 -17.88 -25.33 -12.83
CA ASP A 468 -18.71 -25.24 -11.61
C ASP A 468 -17.88 -24.76 -10.40
N LEU A 469 -16.60 -25.13 -10.34
CA LEU A 469 -15.69 -24.64 -9.31
C LEU A 469 -15.35 -23.15 -9.51
N VAL A 470 -15.14 -22.70 -10.75
CA VAL A 470 -14.96 -21.28 -11.05
C VAL A 470 -16.19 -20.49 -10.61
N GLU A 471 -17.40 -20.90 -11.01
CA GLU A 471 -18.65 -20.25 -10.63
C GLU A 471 -18.84 -20.18 -9.10
N LYS A 472 -18.47 -21.25 -8.39
CA LYS A 472 -18.55 -21.30 -6.93
C LYS A 472 -17.61 -20.30 -6.23
N TRP A 473 -16.39 -20.15 -6.74
CA TRP A 473 -15.33 -19.37 -6.08
C TRP A 473 -15.22 -17.93 -6.58
N GLU A 474 -15.65 -17.63 -7.80
CA GLU A 474 -15.66 -16.29 -8.39
C GLU A 474 -16.18 -15.20 -7.44
N PRO A 475 -17.34 -15.34 -6.78
CA PRO A 475 -17.86 -14.26 -5.95
C PRO A 475 -17.12 -14.12 -4.60
N LEU A 476 -16.10 -14.92 -4.33
CA LEU A 476 -15.28 -14.87 -3.12
C LEU A 476 -13.84 -14.39 -3.41
N VAL A 477 -13.49 -14.17 -4.68
CA VAL A 477 -12.14 -13.78 -5.09
C VAL A 477 -12.17 -12.34 -5.62
N PRO A 478 -11.59 -11.37 -4.90
CA PRO A 478 -11.45 -10.02 -5.41
C PRO A 478 -10.53 -10.00 -6.63
N ALA A 479 -10.99 -9.42 -7.72
CA ALA A 479 -10.20 -9.25 -8.93
C ALA A 479 -10.66 -8.04 -9.73
N SER A 480 -9.71 -7.34 -10.32
CA SER A 480 -9.93 -6.17 -11.18
C SER A 480 -10.53 -6.52 -12.55
N ASN A 481 -10.18 -7.69 -13.09
CA ASN A 481 -10.69 -8.22 -14.34
C ASN A 481 -10.67 -9.76 -14.39
N THR A 482 -11.24 -10.34 -15.44
CA THR A 482 -11.36 -11.80 -15.60
C THR A 482 -10.01 -12.50 -15.72
N ASP A 483 -9.01 -11.89 -16.38
CA ASP A 483 -7.68 -12.49 -16.54
C ASP A 483 -6.99 -12.62 -15.16
N ALA A 484 -7.08 -11.60 -14.29
CA ALA A 484 -6.60 -11.65 -12.92
C ALA A 484 -7.41 -12.61 -12.02
N LEU A 485 -8.73 -12.67 -12.20
CA LEU A 485 -9.58 -13.64 -11.49
C LEU A 485 -9.16 -15.09 -11.81
N LEU A 486 -9.02 -15.41 -13.10
CA LEU A 486 -8.62 -16.75 -13.54
C LEU A 486 -7.20 -17.11 -13.11
N ARG A 487 -6.28 -16.13 -13.07
CA ARG A 487 -4.95 -16.28 -12.47
C ARG A 487 -5.05 -16.77 -11.03
N ASP A 488 -5.81 -16.09 -10.18
CA ASP A 488 -5.91 -16.43 -8.77
C ASP A 488 -6.65 -17.75 -8.54
N LEU A 489 -7.72 -17.98 -9.30
CA LEU A 489 -8.46 -19.25 -9.28
C LEU A 489 -7.60 -20.43 -9.72
N SER A 490 -6.69 -20.27 -10.67
CA SER A 490 -5.84 -21.37 -11.17
C SER A 490 -5.06 -22.07 -10.05
N SER A 491 -4.64 -21.31 -9.03
CA SER A 491 -3.96 -21.83 -7.85
C SER A 491 -4.94 -22.26 -6.77
N LEU A 492 -6.02 -21.50 -6.57
CA LEU A 492 -7.05 -21.77 -5.55
C LEU A 492 -7.73 -23.13 -5.75
N LEU A 493 -8.12 -23.44 -7.00
CA LEU A 493 -8.91 -24.62 -7.34
C LEU A 493 -8.18 -25.94 -7.11
N LEU A 494 -6.84 -25.92 -7.06
CA LEU A 494 -6.00 -27.10 -6.86
C LEU A 494 -5.66 -27.34 -5.38
N ARG A 495 -6.15 -26.50 -4.46
CA ARG A 495 -5.97 -26.70 -3.02
C ARG A 495 -6.88 -27.79 -2.49
N THR A 496 -6.39 -28.53 -1.51
CA THR A 496 -7.12 -29.62 -0.85
C THR A 496 -6.59 -29.87 0.56
N PRO A 497 -7.41 -30.36 1.52
CA PRO A 497 -6.93 -30.85 2.80
C PRO A 497 -6.52 -32.33 2.76
N GLN A 498 -6.78 -33.03 1.64
CA GLN A 498 -6.42 -34.44 1.46
C GLN A 498 -4.93 -34.58 1.08
N GLU A 499 -4.33 -35.74 1.34
CA GLU A 499 -2.97 -36.06 0.90
C GLU A 499 -2.91 -36.41 -0.60
N GLU A 500 -4.04 -36.71 -1.22
CA GLU A 500 -4.17 -37.04 -2.63
C GLU A 500 -5.27 -36.23 -3.31
N LEU A 501 -5.09 -35.92 -4.59
CA LEU A 501 -6.05 -35.21 -5.42
C LEU A 501 -6.39 -36.04 -6.66
N THR A 502 -7.69 -36.27 -6.90
CA THR A 502 -8.14 -36.92 -8.13
C THR A 502 -8.49 -35.88 -9.18
N LEU A 503 -7.90 -36.03 -10.37
CA LEU A 503 -8.07 -35.14 -11.51
C LEU A 503 -8.58 -35.92 -12.71
N THR A 504 -9.59 -35.38 -13.39
CA THR A 504 -9.94 -35.78 -14.75
C THR A 504 -9.35 -34.78 -15.71
N TYR A 505 -8.62 -35.27 -16.71
CA TYR A 505 -7.91 -34.43 -17.66
C TYR A 505 -8.05 -34.96 -19.09
N ARG A 506 -7.77 -34.09 -20.06
CA ARG A 506 -7.76 -34.41 -21.48
C ARG A 506 -6.35 -34.29 -22.04
N ARG A 507 -5.89 -35.36 -22.71
CA ARG A 507 -4.66 -35.40 -23.51
C ARG A 507 -5.03 -35.75 -24.95
N GLY A 508 -4.88 -34.79 -25.87
CA GLY A 508 -5.45 -34.90 -27.21
C GLY A 508 -6.97 -35.03 -27.16
N THR A 509 -7.53 -36.10 -27.73
CA THR A 509 -8.98 -36.39 -27.67
C THR A 509 -9.36 -37.35 -26.54
N ALA A 510 -8.39 -37.89 -25.80
CA ALA A 510 -8.63 -38.87 -24.76
C ALA A 510 -8.90 -38.19 -23.42
N THR A 511 -9.98 -38.60 -22.76
CA THR A 511 -10.26 -38.27 -21.36
C THR A 511 -9.63 -39.33 -20.47
N GLN A 512 -8.86 -38.90 -19.48
CA GLN A 512 -8.17 -39.75 -18.53
C GLN A 512 -8.46 -39.28 -17.10
N TYR A 513 -8.21 -40.16 -16.14
CA TYR A 513 -8.30 -39.85 -14.72
C TYR A 513 -7.00 -40.25 -14.03
N VAL A 514 -6.65 -39.53 -12.97
CA VAL A 514 -5.47 -39.81 -12.17
C VAL A 514 -5.69 -39.37 -10.73
N THR A 515 -5.15 -40.13 -9.79
CA THR A 515 -5.01 -39.73 -8.39
C THR A 515 -3.52 -39.50 -8.13
N ILE A 516 -3.17 -38.30 -7.65
CA ILE A 516 -1.79 -37.87 -7.43
C ILE A 516 -1.59 -37.39 -6.00
N PRO A 517 -0.38 -37.53 -5.44
CA PRO A 517 -0.07 -36.95 -4.13
C PRO A 517 -0.11 -35.42 -4.19
N THR A 518 -0.46 -34.83 -3.06
CA THR A 518 -0.42 -33.39 -2.81
C THR A 518 0.53 -33.11 -1.66
N TYR A 519 0.98 -31.87 -1.58
CA TYR A 519 1.98 -31.45 -0.62
C TYR A 519 1.59 -30.13 0.01
N ILE A 520 1.89 -29.98 1.30
CA ILE A 520 1.66 -28.73 2.04
C ILE A 520 2.32 -27.59 1.28
N ASN A 521 1.54 -26.55 0.98
CA ASN A 521 2.02 -25.34 0.34
C ASN A 521 2.88 -24.52 1.31
N ASP A 522 4.14 -24.92 1.50
CA ASP A 522 5.11 -24.23 2.34
C ASP A 522 6.13 -23.43 1.51
N SER A 523 7.00 -22.70 2.21
CA SER A 523 8.09 -21.93 1.63
C SER A 523 9.06 -22.76 0.79
N THR A 524 9.15 -24.08 1.00
CA THR A 524 10.06 -24.96 0.27
C THR A 524 9.54 -25.31 -1.13
N LEU A 525 8.22 -25.56 -1.27
CA LEU A 525 7.58 -25.75 -2.57
C LEU A 525 7.50 -24.44 -3.36
N ASN A 526 7.25 -23.32 -2.69
CA ASN A 526 7.29 -22.00 -3.32
C ASN A 526 8.69 -21.62 -3.79
N ALA A 527 9.73 -21.84 -2.98
CA ALA A 527 11.12 -21.63 -3.37
C ALA A 527 11.52 -22.50 -4.57
N ARG A 528 11.15 -23.79 -4.59
CA ARG A 528 11.40 -24.68 -5.73
C ARG A 528 10.67 -24.21 -6.99
N SER A 529 9.44 -23.71 -6.88
CA SER A 529 8.69 -23.13 -8.00
C SER A 529 9.30 -21.84 -8.56
N ALA A 530 10.00 -21.05 -7.74
CA ALA A 530 10.69 -19.83 -8.15
C ALA A 530 12.02 -20.10 -8.87
N PHE A 531 12.64 -21.27 -8.62
CA PHE A 531 13.90 -21.69 -9.26
C PHE A 531 13.75 -22.12 -10.73
N LEU A 532 12.53 -22.21 -11.26
CA LEU A 532 12.23 -22.68 -12.62
C LEU A 532 11.83 -21.55 -13.60
N GLY A 533 12.27 -20.32 -13.37
CA GLY A 533 12.41 -19.40 -14.51
C GLY A 533 13.32 -20.09 -15.54
N ALA A 534 12.87 -20.29 -16.77
CA ALA A 534 13.55 -21.12 -17.76
C ALA A 534 14.93 -20.58 -18.22
N TYR A 535 15.35 -19.43 -17.69
CA TYR A 535 16.55 -18.69 -18.06
C TYR A 535 17.10 -17.89 -16.86
N ASP A 536 18.38 -17.53 -16.94
CA ASP A 536 19.12 -16.72 -15.96
C ASP A 536 18.52 -15.31 -15.76
N LYS A 537 19.06 -14.55 -14.79
CA LYS A 537 18.60 -13.18 -14.48
C LYS A 537 18.59 -12.27 -15.72
N PHE A 538 19.61 -12.41 -16.56
CA PHE A 538 19.66 -11.84 -17.89
C PHE A 538 20.60 -12.69 -18.76
N THR A 539 20.41 -12.64 -20.08
CA THR A 539 21.25 -13.36 -21.06
C THR A 539 21.17 -12.70 -22.43
N VAL A 540 22.07 -13.06 -23.35
CA VAL A 540 22.01 -12.66 -24.76
C VAL A 540 21.59 -13.88 -25.59
N LEU A 541 20.44 -13.77 -26.24
CA LEU A 541 19.90 -14.78 -27.15
C LEU A 541 20.56 -14.69 -28.54
N GLU A 542 20.29 -15.70 -29.36
CA GLU A 542 20.60 -15.66 -30.79
C GLU A 542 20.02 -14.38 -31.44
N GLY A 543 20.71 -13.84 -32.45
CA GLY A 543 20.33 -12.57 -33.08
C GLY A 543 20.78 -11.32 -32.29
N ASN A 544 21.61 -11.47 -31.25
CA ASN A 544 22.11 -10.37 -30.40
C ASN A 544 20.97 -9.63 -29.68
N ILE A 545 20.07 -10.40 -29.07
CA ILE A 545 18.89 -9.90 -28.34
C ILE A 545 19.12 -10.15 -26.85
N GLY A 546 19.19 -9.09 -26.04
CA GLY A 546 19.20 -9.22 -24.59
C GLY A 546 17.83 -9.68 -24.07
N LEU A 547 17.81 -10.61 -23.13
CA LEU A 547 16.62 -11.01 -22.39
C LEU A 547 16.86 -10.73 -20.91
N ILE A 548 15.95 -10.01 -20.27
CA ILE A 548 16.00 -9.68 -18.84
C ILE A 548 14.83 -10.36 -18.15
N ASN A 549 15.12 -11.20 -17.16
CA ASN A 549 14.11 -11.76 -16.27
C ASN A 549 13.96 -10.86 -15.04
N TRP A 550 12.85 -10.11 -15.00
CA TRP A 550 12.64 -9.08 -14.00
C TRP A 550 12.45 -9.64 -12.58
N SER A 551 11.80 -10.79 -12.44
CA SER A 551 11.51 -11.38 -11.12
C SER A 551 12.76 -11.92 -10.42
N ARG A 552 13.85 -12.14 -11.15
CA ARG A 552 15.13 -12.64 -10.63
C ARG A 552 16.21 -11.59 -10.49
N LEU A 553 15.97 -10.38 -11.00
CA LEU A 553 16.93 -9.29 -10.97
C LEU A 553 17.03 -8.70 -9.56
N SER A 554 18.24 -8.29 -9.16
CA SER A 554 18.50 -7.49 -7.98
C SER A 554 19.27 -6.21 -8.34
N GLU A 555 19.28 -5.22 -7.44
CA GLU A 555 20.01 -3.97 -7.64
C GLU A 555 21.52 -4.19 -7.93
N GLU A 556 22.12 -5.21 -7.30
CA GLU A 556 23.54 -5.55 -7.47
C GLU A 556 23.88 -6.05 -8.89
N ASP A 557 22.90 -6.61 -9.61
CA ASP A 557 23.08 -7.15 -10.95
C ASP A 557 23.11 -6.05 -12.04
N ILE A 558 22.61 -4.86 -11.73
CA ILE A 558 22.36 -3.79 -12.71
C ILE A 558 23.64 -3.33 -13.43
N PRO A 559 24.79 -3.08 -12.75
CA PRO A 559 26.00 -2.66 -13.45
C PRO A 559 26.49 -3.68 -14.48
N GLN A 560 26.43 -4.97 -14.15
CA GLN A 560 26.83 -6.04 -15.06
C GLN A 560 25.85 -6.17 -16.23
N LEU A 561 24.54 -6.17 -15.94
CA LEU A 561 23.48 -6.19 -16.95
C LEU A 561 23.65 -5.06 -17.96
N LEU A 562 23.86 -3.83 -17.49
CA LEU A 562 24.03 -2.66 -18.36
C LEU A 562 25.29 -2.80 -19.23
N GLU A 563 26.39 -3.32 -18.69
CA GLU A 563 27.62 -3.51 -19.45
C GLU A 563 27.50 -4.62 -20.51
N GLU A 564 26.85 -5.73 -20.19
CA GLU A 564 26.70 -6.87 -21.10
C GLU A 564 25.67 -6.60 -22.21
N LEU A 565 24.57 -5.90 -21.88
CA LEU A 565 23.47 -5.70 -22.82
C LEU A 565 23.58 -4.41 -23.65
N LYS A 566 24.52 -3.49 -23.34
CA LYS A 566 24.59 -2.16 -23.99
C LYS A 566 24.70 -2.19 -25.52
N ASP A 567 25.37 -3.21 -26.07
CA ASP A 567 25.66 -3.35 -27.51
C ASP A 567 24.72 -4.34 -28.21
N THR A 568 23.68 -4.80 -27.51
CA THR A 568 22.64 -5.64 -28.12
C THR A 568 21.81 -4.87 -29.14
N LYS A 569 21.22 -5.60 -30.10
CA LYS A 569 20.31 -5.01 -31.11
C LYS A 569 18.98 -4.61 -30.47
N ALA A 570 18.49 -5.46 -29.58
CA ALA A 570 17.22 -5.29 -28.89
C ALA A 570 17.29 -5.90 -27.49
N ILE A 571 16.43 -5.43 -26.60
CA ILE A 571 16.27 -6.00 -25.25
C ILE A 571 14.80 -6.34 -25.05
N ILE A 572 14.55 -7.55 -24.57
CA ILE A 572 13.26 -8.04 -24.10
C ILE A 572 13.28 -7.99 -22.57
N PHE A 573 12.39 -7.21 -21.98
CA PHE A 573 12.08 -7.28 -20.56
C PHE A 573 10.92 -8.26 -20.36
N ASP A 574 11.15 -9.33 -19.62
CA ASP A 574 10.09 -10.26 -19.24
C ASP A 574 9.44 -9.79 -17.93
N ASN A 575 8.33 -9.06 -18.05
CA ASN A 575 7.57 -8.46 -16.95
C ASN A 575 6.33 -9.30 -16.60
N ARG A 576 6.26 -10.54 -17.11
CA ARG A 576 5.16 -11.45 -16.84
C ARG A 576 5.20 -11.99 -15.42
N GLU A 577 6.29 -11.83 -14.67
CA GLU A 577 6.35 -12.15 -13.24
C GLU A 577 6.58 -10.89 -12.42
N TYR A 578 6.14 -10.91 -11.16
CA TYR A 578 6.27 -9.76 -10.27
C TYR A 578 7.75 -9.43 -10.00
N PRO A 579 8.14 -8.15 -10.03
CA PRO A 579 9.52 -7.74 -9.89
C PRO A 579 10.06 -7.93 -8.46
N ASN A 580 11.32 -8.34 -8.32
CA ASN A 580 12.00 -8.45 -7.00
C ASN A 580 12.56 -7.10 -6.50
N GLY A 581 12.02 -5.99 -6.99
CA GLY A 581 12.49 -4.65 -6.65
C GLY A 581 11.81 -3.56 -7.50
N THR A 582 12.11 -2.31 -7.15
CA THR A 582 11.64 -1.13 -7.90
C THR A 582 12.82 -0.45 -8.56
N PHE A 583 13.10 -0.78 -9.82
CA PHE A 583 14.34 -0.43 -10.52
C PHE A 583 14.23 0.85 -11.36
N ASN A 584 13.28 1.74 -11.03
CA ASN A 584 12.97 2.92 -11.84
C ASN A 584 14.20 3.79 -12.10
N TYR A 585 14.92 4.16 -11.03
CA TYR A 585 16.05 5.09 -11.10
C TYR A 585 17.41 4.41 -11.27
N SER A 586 17.52 3.13 -10.92
CA SER A 586 18.75 2.34 -11.02
C SER A 586 18.90 1.69 -12.39
N LEU A 587 17.80 1.21 -12.99
CA LEU A 587 17.81 0.50 -14.28
C LEU A 587 17.04 1.27 -15.36
N LEU A 588 15.76 1.56 -15.13
CA LEU A 588 14.86 1.96 -16.22
C LEU A 588 15.25 3.28 -16.87
N VAL A 589 15.81 4.24 -16.11
CA VAL A 589 16.37 5.50 -16.65
C VAL A 589 17.41 5.30 -17.76
N HIS A 590 18.09 4.15 -17.82
CA HIS A 590 19.04 3.83 -18.88
C HIS A 590 18.36 3.51 -20.22
N PHE A 591 17.06 3.22 -20.20
CA PHE A 591 16.26 2.87 -21.36
C PHE A 591 15.32 4.00 -21.79
N LEU A 592 15.39 5.17 -21.15
CA LEU A 592 14.57 6.33 -21.48
C LEU A 592 15.41 7.39 -22.21
N SER A 593 14.77 8.14 -23.10
CA SER A 593 15.46 9.13 -23.94
C SER A 593 15.13 10.59 -23.60
N GLU A 594 14.02 10.85 -22.89
CA GLU A 594 13.50 12.21 -22.68
C GLU A 594 12.85 12.35 -21.29
N TYR A 595 12.59 13.59 -20.87
CA TYR A 595 11.86 13.89 -19.64
C TYR A 595 10.35 13.92 -19.89
N LYS A 596 9.67 12.81 -19.61
CA LYS A 596 8.24 12.63 -19.94
C LYS A 596 7.36 12.37 -18.72
N PRO A 597 6.08 12.73 -18.80
CA PRO A 597 5.10 12.27 -17.83
C PRO A 597 4.93 10.74 -17.94
N ILE A 598 4.85 10.07 -16.80
CA ILE A 598 4.59 8.63 -16.70
C ILE A 598 3.11 8.39 -16.47
N MET A 599 2.58 9.03 -15.43
CA MET A 599 1.22 8.81 -14.92
C MET A 599 0.69 10.05 -14.22
N ARG A 600 -0.63 10.11 -14.07
CA ARG A 600 -1.32 10.94 -13.08
C ARG A 600 -1.77 10.04 -11.94
N SER A 601 -1.79 10.59 -10.73
CA SER A 601 -2.37 9.89 -9.59
C SER A 601 -3.47 10.72 -8.95
N THR A 602 -4.36 10.03 -8.23
CA THR A 602 -5.36 10.66 -7.37
C THR A 602 -5.18 10.19 -5.94
N ILE A 603 -5.34 11.10 -4.99
CA ILE A 603 -5.20 10.82 -3.56
C ILE A 603 -6.47 11.25 -2.82
N PRO A 604 -6.84 10.58 -1.72
CA PRO A 604 -7.98 10.98 -0.92
C PRO A 604 -7.74 12.34 -0.27
N SER A 605 -8.80 13.15 -0.18
CA SER A 605 -8.81 14.34 0.64
C SER A 605 -9.10 13.96 2.09
N TYR A 606 -8.21 14.36 3.00
CA TYR A 606 -8.38 14.13 4.44
C TYR A 606 -9.23 15.22 5.12
N THR A 607 -9.47 16.34 4.43
CA THR A 607 -10.36 17.43 4.90
C THR A 607 -11.77 17.34 4.34
N THR A 608 -11.95 16.59 3.24
CA THR A 608 -13.26 16.29 2.65
C THR A 608 -13.31 14.79 2.30
N PRO A 609 -13.56 13.92 3.30
CA PRO A 609 -13.65 12.47 3.08
C PRO A 609 -14.55 12.11 1.90
N GLY A 610 -14.15 11.14 1.07
CA GLY A 610 -14.87 10.74 -0.14
C GLY A 610 -14.50 11.54 -1.40
N THR A 611 -13.79 12.66 -1.25
CA THR A 611 -13.24 13.42 -2.38
C THR A 611 -11.84 12.93 -2.73
N PHE A 612 -11.52 12.87 -4.03
CA PHE A 612 -10.18 12.59 -4.53
C PHE A 612 -9.68 13.71 -5.43
N GLU A 613 -8.42 14.07 -5.26
CA GLU A 613 -7.77 15.15 -5.98
C GLU A 613 -6.63 14.62 -6.85
N TYR A 614 -6.44 15.22 -8.03
CA TYR A 614 -5.28 14.93 -8.84
C TYR A 614 -4.00 15.41 -8.16
N TYR A 615 -3.06 14.49 -7.97
CA TYR A 615 -1.71 14.80 -7.54
C TYR A 615 -0.85 15.27 -8.72
N PRO A 616 0.22 16.07 -8.50
CA PRO A 616 1.14 16.45 -9.56
C PRO A 616 1.66 15.24 -10.37
N THR A 617 1.64 15.36 -11.69
CA THR A 617 2.02 14.29 -12.62
C THR A 617 3.45 13.81 -12.38
N ASN A 618 3.62 12.51 -12.18
CA ASN A 618 4.94 11.90 -12.03
C ASN A 618 5.68 11.95 -13.36
N ARG A 619 6.97 12.31 -13.30
CA ARG A 619 7.84 12.42 -14.47
C ARG A 619 9.17 11.78 -14.16
N ILE A 620 9.76 11.15 -15.16
CA ILE A 620 11.09 10.55 -15.06
C ILE A 620 11.97 11.05 -16.20
N ARG A 621 13.27 11.16 -15.93
CA ARG A 621 14.27 11.60 -16.89
C ARG A 621 15.22 10.45 -17.17
N GLY A 622 15.36 10.10 -18.45
CA GLY A 622 16.40 9.17 -18.88
C GLY A 622 17.81 9.75 -18.80
N VAL A 623 18.80 8.85 -18.78
CA VAL A 623 20.21 9.24 -18.84
C VAL A 623 20.59 9.73 -20.23
N ARG A 624 21.56 10.65 -20.33
CA ARG A 624 21.95 11.28 -21.60
C ARG A 624 22.47 10.29 -22.66
N LYS A 625 23.12 9.21 -22.22
CA LYS A 625 23.65 8.13 -23.07
C LYS A 625 22.95 6.81 -22.73
N GLY A 626 21.63 6.79 -22.87
CA GLY A 626 20.83 5.57 -22.68
C GLY A 626 20.95 4.59 -23.84
N TYR A 627 20.44 3.38 -23.62
CA TYR A 627 20.31 2.33 -24.62
C TYR A 627 19.45 2.80 -25.80
N ARG A 628 19.88 2.44 -27.02
CA ARG A 628 19.28 2.96 -28.27
C ARG A 628 18.60 1.89 -29.12
N GLY A 629 18.76 0.62 -28.79
CA GLY A 629 18.14 -0.49 -29.51
C GLY A 629 16.62 -0.54 -29.32
N THR A 630 15.99 -1.53 -29.95
CA THR A 630 14.55 -1.82 -29.76
C THR A 630 14.32 -2.40 -28.37
N ILE A 631 13.18 -2.08 -27.76
CA ILE A 631 12.81 -2.64 -26.46
C ILE A 631 11.43 -3.29 -26.59
N VAL A 632 11.29 -4.51 -26.07
CA VAL A 632 9.99 -5.18 -25.94
C VAL A 632 9.76 -5.49 -24.46
N ALA A 633 8.56 -5.24 -23.94
CA ALA A 633 8.17 -5.63 -22.58
C ALA A 633 7.06 -6.68 -22.65
N LEU A 634 7.32 -7.88 -22.13
CA LEU A 634 6.34 -8.97 -22.09
C LEU A 634 5.48 -8.85 -20.85
N VAL A 635 4.15 -8.90 -21.00
CA VAL A 635 3.22 -8.72 -19.89
C VAL A 635 2.06 -9.72 -19.93
N GLY A 636 1.36 -9.88 -18.81
CA GLY A 636 0.13 -10.65 -18.72
C GLY A 636 -0.58 -10.48 -17.38
N ALA A 637 -1.53 -11.36 -17.06
CA ALA A 637 -2.36 -11.25 -15.85
C ALA A 637 -1.56 -11.21 -14.53
N GLU A 638 -0.35 -11.73 -14.52
CA GLU A 638 0.61 -11.74 -13.40
C GLU A 638 1.35 -10.39 -13.25
N THR A 639 1.36 -9.55 -14.31
CA THR A 639 1.85 -8.17 -14.25
C THR A 639 0.84 -7.32 -13.47
N GLN A 640 1.14 -7.04 -12.21
CA GLN A 640 0.29 -6.30 -11.28
C GLN A 640 1.10 -5.21 -10.54
N SER A 641 0.47 -4.13 -10.11
CA SER A 641 1.04 -3.15 -9.17
C SER A 641 2.38 -2.58 -9.67
N SER A 642 3.46 -2.73 -8.90
CA SER A 642 4.79 -2.26 -9.29
C SER A 642 5.25 -2.75 -10.68
N ALA A 643 4.81 -3.93 -11.13
CA ALA A 643 5.11 -4.43 -12.47
C ALA A 643 4.40 -3.60 -13.56
N GLU A 644 3.15 -3.18 -13.32
CA GLU A 644 2.40 -2.30 -14.20
C GLU A 644 3.05 -0.91 -14.24
N TYR A 645 3.34 -0.32 -13.06
CA TYR A 645 3.98 0.98 -12.97
C TYR A 645 5.34 1.02 -13.69
N GLN A 646 6.19 0.03 -13.46
CA GLN A 646 7.51 -0.05 -14.11
C GLN A 646 7.39 -0.26 -15.64
N THR A 647 6.35 -0.94 -16.10
CA THR A 647 6.06 -1.04 -17.54
C THR A 647 5.59 0.31 -18.11
N MET A 648 4.76 1.06 -17.39
CA MET A 648 4.37 2.43 -17.78
C MET A 648 5.60 3.36 -17.87
N VAL A 649 6.58 3.19 -16.98
CA VAL A 649 7.87 3.91 -17.07
C VAL A 649 8.58 3.59 -18.38
N LEU A 650 8.68 2.32 -18.77
CA LEU A 650 9.26 1.90 -20.06
C LEU A 650 8.49 2.51 -21.24
N GLN A 651 7.16 2.48 -21.22
CA GLN A 651 6.30 3.03 -22.28
C GLN A 651 6.52 4.52 -22.57
N THR A 652 7.17 5.27 -21.67
CA THR A 652 7.59 6.64 -21.97
C THR A 652 8.62 6.71 -23.12
N ASN A 653 9.37 5.63 -23.39
CA ASN A 653 10.21 5.50 -24.56
C ASN A 653 9.39 5.00 -25.76
N ARG A 654 9.38 5.79 -26.85
CA ARG A 654 8.66 5.45 -28.09
C ARG A 654 9.17 4.22 -28.84
N LYS A 655 10.33 3.67 -28.44
CA LYS A 655 10.91 2.44 -28.99
C LYS A 655 10.52 1.18 -28.20
N VAL A 656 9.72 1.33 -27.15
CA VAL A 656 9.16 0.22 -26.39
C VAL A 656 7.90 -0.26 -27.10
N THR A 657 7.79 -1.58 -27.25
CA THR A 657 6.55 -2.26 -27.63
C THR A 657 6.15 -3.16 -26.45
N VAL A 658 4.98 -2.92 -25.88
CA VAL A 658 4.39 -3.80 -24.85
C VAL A 658 3.63 -4.91 -25.55
N MET A 659 4.01 -6.15 -25.25
CA MET A 659 3.50 -7.35 -25.92
C MET A 659 3.00 -8.37 -24.90
N GLY A 660 1.86 -8.99 -25.19
CA GLY A 660 1.30 -10.02 -24.30
C GLY A 660 -0.20 -9.91 -24.17
N SER A 661 -0.72 -10.12 -22.96
CA SER A 661 -2.14 -10.04 -22.66
C SER A 661 -2.48 -8.90 -21.71
N GLN A 662 -3.77 -8.72 -21.44
CA GLN A 662 -4.25 -7.80 -20.41
C GLN A 662 -3.55 -8.08 -19.08
N THR A 663 -3.11 -7.01 -18.42
CA THR A 663 -2.48 -7.06 -17.09
C THR A 663 -3.53 -7.07 -15.99
N ALA A 664 -3.10 -7.18 -14.73
CA ALA A 664 -4.04 -7.28 -13.61
C ALA A 664 -4.96 -6.06 -13.48
N GLY A 665 -4.53 -4.86 -13.89
CA GLY A 665 -5.33 -3.65 -13.74
C GLY A 665 -5.52 -3.30 -12.27
N ALA A 666 -4.42 -3.36 -11.51
CA ALA A 666 -4.38 -3.00 -10.10
C ALA A 666 -3.03 -2.33 -9.82
N ASP A 667 -2.89 -1.07 -10.24
CA ASP A 667 -1.75 -0.22 -9.93
C ASP A 667 -2.12 0.81 -8.86
N GLY A 668 -1.16 1.13 -8.00
CA GLY A 668 -1.30 2.04 -6.88
C GLY A 668 -0.83 1.45 -5.55
N ASN A 669 -0.54 2.34 -4.60
CA ASN A 669 -0.25 1.96 -3.23
C ASN A 669 -1.48 1.32 -2.58
N VAL A 670 -1.28 0.30 -1.75
CA VAL A 670 -2.38 -0.35 -1.02
C VAL A 670 -2.65 0.34 0.31
N THR A 671 -3.92 0.37 0.70
CA THR A 671 -4.39 0.72 2.03
C THR A 671 -4.71 -0.57 2.79
N LYS A 672 -4.15 -0.72 3.98
CA LYS A 672 -4.42 -1.87 4.86
C LYS A 672 -5.62 -1.59 5.75
N LEU A 673 -6.50 -2.58 5.88
CA LEU A 673 -7.66 -2.57 6.76
C LEU A 673 -7.56 -3.69 7.79
N ILE A 674 -7.90 -3.38 9.05
CA ILE A 674 -8.14 -4.36 10.10
C ILE A 674 -9.61 -4.24 10.54
N LEU A 675 -10.35 -5.34 10.48
CA LEU A 675 -11.77 -5.42 10.78
C LEU A 675 -12.03 -6.33 12.00
N PRO A 676 -13.19 -6.18 12.69
CA PRO A 676 -13.59 -7.03 13.80
C PRO A 676 -13.41 -8.53 13.53
N GLY A 677 -12.89 -9.25 14.52
CA GLY A 677 -12.45 -10.64 14.38
C GLY A 677 -10.98 -10.79 13.98
N GLY A 678 -10.23 -9.69 13.87
CA GLY A 678 -8.82 -9.69 13.46
C GLY A 678 -8.62 -9.90 11.96
N LEU A 679 -9.68 -9.68 11.16
CA LEU A 679 -9.63 -9.85 9.71
C LEU A 679 -8.79 -8.72 9.11
N GLU A 680 -7.74 -9.10 8.41
CA GLU A 680 -6.87 -8.20 7.66
C GLU A 680 -7.23 -8.24 6.17
N THR A 681 -7.38 -7.08 5.53
CA THR A 681 -7.58 -6.96 4.09
C THR A 681 -6.99 -5.65 3.54
N TYR A 682 -7.11 -5.44 2.23
CA TYR A 682 -6.47 -4.34 1.52
C TYR A 682 -7.36 -3.82 0.39
N PHE A 683 -7.12 -2.59 -0.05
CA PHE A 683 -7.61 -2.06 -1.33
C PHE A 683 -6.59 -1.06 -1.90
N SER A 684 -6.68 -0.72 -3.19
CA SER A 684 -5.84 0.31 -3.82
C SER A 684 -6.16 1.70 -3.25
N GLY A 685 -5.22 2.31 -2.51
CA GLY A 685 -5.40 3.60 -1.85
C GLY A 685 -5.01 4.84 -2.67
N VAL A 686 -4.37 4.65 -3.82
CA VAL A 686 -3.99 5.73 -4.75
C VAL A 686 -4.50 5.38 -6.13
N GLY A 687 -5.23 6.30 -6.76
CA GLY A 687 -5.68 6.11 -8.12
C GLY A 687 -4.53 6.33 -9.09
N ILE A 688 -4.36 5.48 -10.09
CA ILE A 688 -3.31 5.57 -11.12
C ILE A 688 -3.96 5.66 -12.50
N PHE A 689 -3.48 6.60 -13.30
CA PHE A 689 -4.00 6.88 -14.64
C PHE A 689 -2.85 7.20 -15.59
N TYR A 690 -3.03 6.93 -16.88
CA TYR A 690 -2.15 7.49 -17.89
C TYR A 690 -2.18 9.04 -17.87
N PRO A 691 -1.16 9.72 -18.43
CA PRO A 691 -1.09 11.18 -18.43
C PRO A 691 -2.28 11.90 -19.10
N ASP A 692 -3.01 11.21 -19.98
CA ASP A 692 -4.22 11.70 -20.64
C ASP A 692 -5.50 11.47 -19.80
N GLY A 693 -5.42 10.73 -18.70
CA GLY A 693 -6.54 10.37 -17.83
C GLY A 693 -7.11 8.97 -18.09
N THR A 694 -6.53 8.19 -19.02
CA THR A 694 -6.98 6.80 -19.25
C THR A 694 -6.80 5.96 -17.99
N GLN A 695 -7.85 5.24 -17.61
CA GLN A 695 -7.92 4.38 -16.43
C GLN A 695 -7.01 3.15 -16.57
N THR A 696 -6.28 2.80 -15.50
CA THR A 696 -5.51 1.55 -15.42
C THR A 696 -6.21 0.50 -14.54
N GLN A 697 -6.95 0.91 -13.51
CA GLN A 697 -7.72 -0.01 -12.69
C GLN A 697 -8.73 -0.77 -13.55
N ARG A 698 -8.83 -2.09 -13.36
CA ARG A 698 -9.66 -3.03 -14.14
C ARG A 698 -9.19 -3.25 -15.58
N THR A 699 -8.76 -2.20 -16.26
CA THR A 699 -8.38 -2.26 -17.68
C THR A 699 -6.97 -2.80 -17.88
N GLY A 700 -6.05 -2.58 -16.95
CA GLY A 700 -4.63 -2.84 -17.13
C GLY A 700 -3.90 -1.74 -17.89
N ILE A 701 -2.61 -1.97 -18.15
CA ILE A 701 -1.79 -1.08 -18.98
C ILE A 701 -2.06 -1.29 -20.48
N GLN A 702 -1.70 -0.31 -21.30
CA GLN A 702 -1.87 -0.38 -22.74
C GLN A 702 -0.96 -1.48 -23.33
N ILE A 703 -1.57 -2.37 -24.13
CA ILE A 703 -0.86 -3.42 -24.88
C ILE A 703 -0.75 -2.97 -26.34
N ASP A 704 0.47 -2.94 -26.87
CA ASP A 704 0.71 -2.55 -28.27
C ASP A 704 0.49 -3.74 -29.22
N MET A 705 0.86 -4.94 -28.78
CA MET A 705 0.70 -6.18 -29.56
C MET A 705 0.19 -7.32 -28.69
N GLU A 706 -1.01 -7.81 -28.98
CA GLU A 706 -1.56 -8.95 -28.27
C GLU A 706 -0.81 -10.25 -28.64
N ALA A 707 -0.43 -11.02 -27.63
CA ALA A 707 0.16 -12.34 -27.75
C ALA A 707 -0.27 -13.18 -26.53
N ARG A 708 -0.87 -14.34 -26.79
CA ARG A 708 -1.31 -15.28 -25.74
C ARG A 708 -0.75 -16.67 -26.01
N PRO A 709 -0.41 -17.46 -24.97
CA PRO A 709 -0.10 -18.86 -25.16
C PRO A 709 -1.33 -19.61 -25.68
N THR A 710 -1.10 -20.60 -26.54
CA THR A 710 -2.12 -21.58 -26.94
C THR A 710 -1.88 -22.91 -26.24
N ILE A 711 -2.91 -23.75 -26.12
CA ILE A 711 -2.74 -25.09 -25.55
C ILE A 711 -1.74 -25.90 -26.39
N ALA A 712 -1.77 -25.75 -27.71
CA ALA A 712 -0.83 -26.39 -28.63
C ALA A 712 0.61 -25.92 -28.40
N GLY A 713 0.83 -24.62 -28.18
CA GLY A 713 2.13 -24.05 -27.82
C GLY A 713 2.66 -24.60 -26.50
N VAL A 714 1.82 -24.63 -25.46
CA VAL A 714 2.18 -25.20 -24.16
C VAL A 714 2.54 -26.69 -24.27
N GLN A 715 1.76 -27.48 -25.01
CA GLN A 715 2.05 -28.90 -25.28
C GLN A 715 3.35 -29.11 -26.05
N ALA A 716 3.73 -28.17 -26.92
CA ALA A 716 4.99 -28.18 -27.64
C ALA A 716 6.17 -27.64 -26.83
N GLY A 717 5.96 -27.21 -25.57
CA GLY A 717 7.00 -26.60 -24.74
C GLY A 717 7.46 -25.23 -25.26
N ARG A 718 6.61 -24.54 -26.02
CA ARG A 718 6.91 -23.25 -26.66
C ARG A 718 6.44 -22.09 -25.80
N ASP A 719 7.28 -21.06 -25.71
CA ASP A 719 6.90 -19.74 -25.17
C ASP A 719 6.48 -18.84 -26.33
N GLU A 720 5.21 -18.93 -26.73
CA GLU A 720 4.72 -18.26 -27.95
C GLU A 720 4.75 -16.73 -27.83
N VAL A 721 4.71 -16.20 -26.61
CA VAL A 721 4.80 -14.76 -26.34
C VAL A 721 6.25 -14.28 -26.54
N LEU A 722 7.23 -14.98 -25.97
CA LEU A 722 8.65 -14.68 -26.20
C LEU A 722 9.04 -14.88 -27.67
N GLU A 723 8.62 -15.97 -28.30
CA GLU A 723 8.86 -16.21 -29.72
C GLU A 723 8.26 -15.11 -30.60
N ARG A 724 7.07 -14.60 -30.25
CA ARG A 724 6.45 -13.48 -30.97
C ARG A 724 7.28 -12.21 -30.86
N ALA A 725 7.84 -11.93 -29.68
CA ALA A 725 8.73 -10.79 -29.48
C ALA A 725 10.02 -10.90 -30.28
N ILE A 726 10.63 -12.10 -30.33
CA ILE A 726 11.82 -12.36 -31.15
C ILE A 726 11.50 -12.13 -32.63
N ARG A 727 10.39 -12.69 -33.15
CA ARG A 727 9.95 -12.47 -34.54
C ARG A 727 9.71 -10.99 -34.85
N PHE A 728 9.10 -10.25 -33.93
CA PHE A 728 8.88 -8.81 -34.08
C PHE A 728 10.21 -8.04 -34.18
N ILE A 729 11.20 -8.38 -33.35
CA ILE A 729 12.53 -7.75 -33.37
C ILE A 729 13.30 -8.06 -34.67
N GLU A 730 13.15 -9.28 -35.19
CA GLU A 730 13.86 -9.72 -36.39
C GLU A 730 13.22 -9.17 -37.67
N ASN A 731 11.89 -9.23 -37.76
CA ASN A 731 11.16 -9.05 -39.02
C ASN A 731 10.15 -7.90 -38.99
N GLY A 732 9.92 -7.27 -37.84
CA GLY A 732 8.90 -6.22 -37.67
C GLY A 732 7.46 -6.73 -37.68
N GLU A 733 7.28 -8.05 -37.60
CA GLU A 733 5.99 -8.74 -37.72
C GLU A 733 5.31 -9.01 -36.38
#